data_AF-A0A2S8V479-F1
#
_entry.id   AF-A0A2S8V479-F1
#
_cell.length_a   1.000
_cell.length_b   1.000
_cell.length_c   1.000
_cell.angle_alpha   90.00
_cell.angle_beta   90.00
_cell.angle_gamma   90.00
#
_symmetry.space_group_name_H-M   'P 1'
#
loop_
_entity.id
_entity.type
_entity.pdbx_description
1 polymer ?
#
loop_
_entity_poly.entity_id
_entity_poly.type
_entity_poly.pdbx_seq_one_letter_code
_entity_poly.pdbx_strand_id
1 'polypeptide(L)'
;MPENISLEDARTEADELTTRILEAKEAYYGRDSSVVDDFTYDGWMHRLEEIERLHPELQGQDSPTQMVGAAEVTGLATIEHAERMLSLDNVFSLDELREWAAKTKAAAGRDVAWLTELKIDGLAINLRYENGILTSAATRGDGRVGEIVTENALRLPEIPYRLSGEGHPEIVEVRGEVFIPVAAFERLNAAQAAFRDRAYADALSRWESRGGAKKPFDEEKAQTAAARRFPSFANPRNAASGGLRQQIDKKNGLELEAGLLRIESLALYVHGIGAWTNPPVAAQSEVYDLLSEWGLPTSPHTKVCSTVDEVVEFVEYFGEHRHDIEHELDGIVVKVDELELHDELGATSRAPRWAIAYKYPPEEVQTKLLDIVVSVGRTGRATPFAVMAPAHVAGSVVRQATLHNKDVVKAKGVLIGDTVVLRKAGDVIPEVLGPVVEKRDGSEREFVMPVGCPECGTPLRAMKEGDIDLRCPNARSCPAQVRGRVEHIGSRGALDVEALGEVTAAALTQPTSPAVPPLETEAGLFALTLEQLVPIELFVRDAETGLPKEDEDGIVKTRAPFRRNATATEKKSGLDGPQPSSQALTLLAELEKAKTKDLWRLLVSLNIRHVGPVAARALAQWFGSLEAIRTASRDELAAVEGVGGIIADSLLAWFEVDWHQEIVRQWADAGVQWSTPGHPGPGAAVAAGGVLEGLTVVATGSLDGYTRDGAQEAIINAGGKAASSVSKKTDFVAAGPGAGSKLAKAEELGVRVLDAAQFHILVTEGPGALPPTPEGS
;
A
#
# COMPACT_ATOMS: atom_id res chain seq x y z
N MET A 1 -23.66 19.29 19.20
CA MET A 1 -24.59 18.15 19.01
C MET A 1 -24.21 17.56 17.66
N PRO A 2 -23.49 16.43 17.58
CA PRO A 2 -23.10 15.90 16.29
C PRO A 2 -24.35 15.40 15.57
N GLU A 3 -24.44 15.67 14.28
CA GLU A 3 -25.59 15.39 13.43
C GLU A 3 -25.90 13.88 13.44
N ASN A 4 -27.17 13.55 13.66
CA ASN A 4 -27.67 12.18 13.71
C ASN A 4 -27.76 11.65 12.27
N ILE A 5 -26.63 11.19 11.73
CA ILE A 5 -26.54 10.56 10.41
C ILE A 5 -27.44 9.30 10.38
N SER A 6 -28.14 9.06 9.27
CA SER A 6 -28.98 7.86 9.16
C SER A 6 -28.09 6.61 8.99
N LEU A 7 -28.56 5.43 9.40
CA LEU A 7 -27.77 4.18 9.27
C LEU A 7 -27.36 3.88 7.81
N GLU A 8 -28.17 4.29 6.84
CA GLU A 8 -27.91 4.10 5.41
C GLU A 8 -26.83 5.07 4.88
N ASP A 9 -26.88 6.32 5.33
CA ASP A 9 -25.85 7.33 5.02
C ASP A 9 -24.52 6.99 5.73
N ALA A 10 -24.60 6.55 6.99
CA ALA A 10 -23.44 6.10 7.77
C ALA A 10 -22.76 4.88 7.13
N ARG A 11 -23.53 3.93 6.60
CA ARG A 11 -22.99 2.78 5.85
C ARG A 11 -22.29 3.21 4.57
N THR A 12 -22.91 4.11 3.82
CA THR A 12 -22.32 4.64 2.57
C THR A 12 -21.00 5.36 2.85
N GLU A 13 -20.97 6.22 3.88
CA GLU A 13 -19.75 6.93 4.29
C GLU A 13 -18.68 5.95 4.81
N ALA A 14 -19.05 4.95 5.61
CA ALA A 14 -18.13 3.92 6.12
C ALA A 14 -17.50 3.08 4.99
N ASP A 15 -18.29 2.67 3.98
CA ASP A 15 -17.80 1.91 2.82
C ASP A 15 -16.83 2.74 1.95
N GLU A 16 -17.14 4.03 1.76
CA GLU A 16 -16.25 4.96 1.05
C GLU A 16 -14.93 5.18 1.79
N LEU A 17 -14.98 5.43 3.10
CA LEU A 17 -13.80 5.59 3.94
C LEU A 17 -12.96 4.32 3.95
N THR A 18 -13.59 3.15 4.12
CA THR A 18 -12.92 1.85 4.09
C THR A 18 -12.17 1.63 2.79
N THR A 19 -12.81 1.90 1.64
CA THR A 19 -12.18 1.77 0.32
C THR A 19 -10.96 2.69 0.20
N ARG A 20 -11.11 3.97 0.57
CA ARG A 20 -10.03 4.96 0.49
C ARG A 20 -8.85 4.61 1.39
N ILE A 21 -9.12 4.14 2.61
CA ILE A 21 -8.10 3.73 3.58
C ILE A 21 -7.34 2.48 3.08
N LEU A 22 -8.04 1.47 2.55
CA LEU A 22 -7.39 0.26 2.03
C LEU A 22 -6.52 0.56 0.79
N GLU A 23 -7.00 1.39 -0.15
CA GLU A 23 -6.20 1.83 -1.31
C GLU A 23 -4.96 2.62 -0.88
N ALA A 24 -5.09 3.49 0.11
CA ALA A 24 -3.98 4.25 0.69
C ALA A 24 -2.94 3.34 1.34
N LYS A 25 -3.42 2.37 2.11
CA LYS A 25 -2.61 1.40 2.85
C LYS A 25 -1.84 0.47 1.91
N GLU A 26 -2.48 -0.05 0.87
CA GLU A 26 -1.82 -0.88 -0.16
C GLU A 26 -0.73 -0.09 -0.91
N ALA A 27 -0.98 1.20 -1.16
CA ALA A 27 0.03 2.06 -1.78
C ALA A 27 1.23 2.29 -0.84
N TYR A 28 0.96 2.61 0.43
CA TYR A 28 1.97 2.90 1.46
C TYR A 28 2.88 1.68 1.74
N TYR A 29 2.31 0.49 1.92
CA TYR A 29 3.05 -0.72 2.30
C TYR A 29 3.40 -1.67 1.14
N GLY A 30 2.89 -1.44 -0.08
CA GLY A 30 3.08 -2.36 -1.21
C GLY A 30 3.91 -1.79 -2.37
N ARG A 31 4.05 -0.46 -2.42
CA ARG A 31 4.67 0.28 -3.54
C ARG A 31 5.70 1.33 -3.10
N ASP A 32 6.03 1.42 -1.80
CA ASP A 32 6.87 2.51 -1.24
C ASP A 32 6.42 3.91 -1.72
N SER A 33 5.11 4.10 -1.92
CA SER A 33 4.50 5.33 -2.43
C SER A 33 3.17 5.58 -1.73
N SER A 34 3.02 6.64 -0.93
CA SER A 34 1.70 6.92 -0.35
C SER A 34 0.78 7.70 -1.30
N VAL A 35 -0.49 7.29 -1.34
CA VAL A 35 -1.56 7.83 -2.22
C VAL A 35 -2.51 8.76 -1.46
N VAL A 36 -2.45 8.73 -0.12
CA VAL A 36 -2.86 9.80 0.79
C VAL A 36 -1.94 9.73 1.99
N ASP A 37 -1.97 10.77 2.78
CA ASP A 37 -1.04 10.97 3.84
C ASP A 37 -1.51 10.55 5.22
N ASP A 38 -0.58 10.46 6.17
CA ASP A 38 -0.86 10.12 7.56
C ASP A 38 -1.98 10.95 8.22
N PHE A 39 -2.05 12.28 8.10
CA PHE A 39 -3.11 13.08 8.75
C PHE A 39 -4.48 12.83 8.13
N THR A 40 -4.58 12.77 6.79
CA THR A 40 -5.84 12.47 6.09
C THR A 40 -6.23 11.01 6.26
N TYR A 41 -5.27 10.09 6.20
CA TYR A 41 -5.46 8.67 6.48
C TYR A 41 -5.95 8.49 7.90
N ASP A 42 -5.30 9.12 8.88
CA ASP A 42 -5.69 9.11 10.27
C ASP A 42 -7.03 9.80 10.47
N GLY A 43 -7.35 10.88 9.74
CA GLY A 43 -8.65 11.55 9.76
C GLY A 43 -9.76 10.68 9.16
N TRP A 44 -9.48 9.93 8.10
CA TRP A 44 -10.39 8.92 7.56
C TRP A 44 -10.58 7.78 8.54
N MET A 45 -9.51 7.30 9.17
CA MET A 45 -9.55 6.30 10.23
C MET A 45 -10.37 6.81 11.41
N HIS A 46 -10.17 8.04 11.85
CA HIS A 46 -10.89 8.67 12.96
C HIS A 46 -12.38 8.83 12.63
N ARG A 47 -12.70 9.26 11.41
CA ARG A 47 -14.08 9.40 10.96
C ARG A 47 -14.76 8.04 10.84
N LEU A 48 -14.04 7.04 10.34
CA LEU A 48 -14.53 5.67 10.27
C LEU A 48 -14.75 5.09 11.68
N GLU A 49 -13.81 5.29 12.60
CA GLU A 49 -13.93 4.92 14.01
C GLU A 49 -15.11 5.64 14.70
N GLU A 50 -15.34 6.92 14.40
CA GLU A 50 -16.48 7.66 14.90
C GLU A 50 -17.81 7.10 14.40
N ILE A 51 -17.92 6.80 13.10
CA ILE A 51 -19.10 6.20 12.48
C ILE A 51 -19.35 4.81 13.07
N GLU A 52 -18.32 3.98 13.18
CA GLU A 52 -18.40 2.64 13.78
C GLU A 52 -18.77 2.70 15.27
N ARG A 53 -18.33 3.73 16.00
CA ARG A 53 -18.72 3.94 17.40
C ARG A 53 -20.19 4.34 17.52
N LEU A 54 -20.70 5.18 16.61
CA LEU A 54 -22.10 5.63 16.60
C LEU A 54 -23.06 4.55 16.07
N HIS A 55 -22.57 3.69 15.17
CA HIS A 55 -23.31 2.57 14.56
C HIS A 55 -22.49 1.27 14.66
N PRO A 56 -22.41 0.63 15.85
CA PRO A 56 -21.59 -0.56 16.07
C PRO A 56 -21.87 -1.73 15.12
N GLU A 57 -23.08 -1.79 14.54
CA GLU A 57 -23.46 -2.77 13.52
C GLU A 57 -22.73 -2.62 12.18
N LEU A 58 -22.04 -1.50 11.94
CA LEU A 58 -21.23 -1.25 10.72
C LEU A 58 -19.77 -1.67 10.88
N GLN A 59 -19.30 -1.94 12.10
CA GLN A 59 -17.91 -2.33 12.36
C GLN A 59 -17.65 -3.79 11.96
N GLY A 60 -17.17 -3.99 10.73
CA GLY A 60 -16.81 -5.30 10.19
C GLY A 60 -15.39 -5.75 10.60
N GLN A 61 -15.12 -7.06 10.56
CA GLN A 61 -13.76 -7.60 10.82
C GLN A 61 -12.73 -7.23 9.73
N ASP A 62 -13.19 -6.77 8.57
CA ASP A 62 -12.34 -6.26 7.48
C ASP A 62 -12.23 -4.74 7.51
N SER A 63 -12.79 -4.10 8.55
CA SER A 63 -12.64 -2.67 8.72
C SER A 63 -11.15 -2.33 8.93
N PRO A 64 -10.63 -1.32 8.23
CA PRO A 64 -9.28 -0.82 8.45
C PRO A 64 -8.98 -0.46 9.91
N THR A 65 -10.00 -0.04 10.67
CA THR A 65 -9.89 0.26 12.12
C THR A 65 -9.47 -0.96 12.95
N GLN A 66 -9.61 -2.18 12.38
CA GLN A 66 -9.29 -3.45 13.01
C GLN A 66 -7.96 -4.08 12.51
N MET A 67 -7.24 -3.45 11.57
CA MET A 67 -6.08 -4.04 10.89
C MET A 67 -4.74 -3.35 11.25
N VAL A 68 -3.61 -4.08 11.18
CA VAL A 68 -2.22 -3.57 11.41
C VAL A 68 -1.35 -3.81 10.18
N GLY A 69 -0.58 -2.82 9.73
CA GLY A 69 0.44 -2.95 8.67
C GLY A 69 -0.06 -3.52 7.33
N ALA A 70 0.82 -3.76 6.36
CA ALA A 70 0.51 -4.62 5.20
C ALA A 70 1.71 -5.47 4.82
N ALA A 71 1.43 -6.65 4.24
CA ALA A 71 2.46 -7.59 3.80
C ALA A 71 3.06 -7.13 2.46
N GLU A 72 4.39 -7.02 2.43
CA GLU A 72 5.20 -6.63 1.28
C GLU A 72 5.90 -7.89 0.73
N VAL A 73 6.02 -8.04 -0.60
CA VAL A 73 6.72 -9.18 -1.22
C VAL A 73 8.04 -8.70 -1.81
N THR A 74 9.11 -8.68 -1.01
CA THR A 74 10.44 -8.19 -1.44
C THR A 74 11.40 -9.31 -1.88
N GLY A 75 10.91 -10.55 -1.94
CA GLY A 75 11.73 -11.74 -2.20
C GLY A 75 12.67 -12.10 -1.05
N LEU A 76 12.61 -11.40 0.08
CA LEU A 76 13.24 -11.78 1.35
C LEU A 76 12.45 -12.91 2.02
N ALA A 77 13.15 -13.74 2.79
CA ALA A 77 12.49 -14.73 3.64
C ALA A 77 11.68 -14.02 4.74
N THR A 78 10.60 -14.64 5.20
CA THR A 78 9.73 -14.08 6.24
C THR A 78 9.81 -14.88 7.54
N ILE A 79 9.44 -14.25 8.65
CA ILE A 79 9.37 -14.85 9.98
C ILE A 79 8.12 -14.37 10.71
N GLU A 80 7.46 -15.28 11.43
CA GLU A 80 6.39 -14.91 12.36
C GLU A 80 6.99 -14.39 13.67
N HIS A 81 6.55 -13.22 14.10
CA HIS A 81 6.96 -12.63 15.38
C HIS A 81 6.40 -13.47 16.53
N ALA A 82 7.24 -13.77 17.53
CA ALA A 82 6.82 -14.51 18.72
C ALA A 82 5.75 -13.76 19.51
N GLU A 83 5.79 -12.42 19.47
CA GLU A 83 4.69 -11.59 19.89
C GLU A 83 4.34 -10.58 18.80
N ARG A 84 3.03 -10.39 18.57
CA ARG A 84 2.52 -9.49 17.54
C ARG A 84 3.00 -8.05 17.76
N MET A 85 3.53 -7.44 16.71
CA MET A 85 3.84 -6.01 16.67
C MET A 85 2.57 -5.22 16.30
N LEU A 86 2.16 -4.31 17.18
CA LEU A 86 0.99 -3.45 16.98
C LEU A 86 1.37 -2.11 16.34
N SER A 87 0.35 -1.33 15.98
CA SER A 87 0.48 0.10 15.67
C SER A 87 0.20 0.92 16.93
N LEU A 88 0.42 2.23 16.86
CA LEU A 88 -0.16 3.19 17.81
C LEU A 88 -1.42 3.82 17.23
N ASP A 89 -2.33 4.21 18.12
CA ASP A 89 -3.40 5.16 17.82
C ASP A 89 -2.84 6.59 17.91
N ASN A 90 -3.49 7.54 17.22
CA ASN A 90 -2.98 8.89 17.05
C ASN A 90 -3.90 9.93 17.71
N VAL A 91 -3.31 11.01 18.22
CA VAL A 91 -3.99 12.24 18.61
C VAL A 91 -3.29 13.43 17.95
N PHE A 92 -4.05 14.47 17.61
CA PHE A 92 -3.61 15.61 16.80
C PHE A 92 -3.69 16.95 17.53
N SER A 93 -4.24 16.95 18.75
CA SER A 93 -4.33 18.15 19.58
C SER A 93 -4.01 17.84 21.03
N LEU A 94 -3.57 18.87 21.76
CA LEU A 94 -3.31 18.76 23.20
C LEU A 94 -4.58 18.41 23.98
N ASP A 95 -5.75 18.84 23.50
CA ASP A 95 -7.04 18.51 24.11
C ASP A 95 -7.37 17.02 23.95
N GLU A 96 -7.15 16.44 22.77
CA GLU A 96 -7.31 15.00 22.53
C GLU A 96 -6.34 14.17 23.38
N LEU A 97 -5.08 14.61 23.50
CA LEU A 97 -4.09 13.97 24.36
C LEU A 97 -4.52 13.98 25.83
N ARG A 98 -5.05 15.12 26.31
CA ARG A 98 -5.59 15.24 27.67
C ARG A 98 -6.80 14.36 27.90
N GLU A 99 -7.71 14.27 26.92
CA GLU A 99 -8.88 13.41 26.99
C GLU A 99 -8.47 11.93 27.05
N TRP A 100 -7.52 11.50 26.21
CA TRP A 100 -6.97 10.15 26.26
C TRP A 100 -6.36 9.85 27.62
N ALA A 101 -5.49 10.73 28.14
CA ALA A 101 -4.83 10.53 29.42
C ALA A 101 -5.84 10.46 30.59
N ALA A 102 -6.90 11.28 30.56
CA ALA A 102 -7.98 11.22 31.55
C ALA A 102 -8.74 9.88 31.50
N LYS A 103 -9.04 9.37 30.30
CA LYS A 103 -9.69 8.06 30.11
C LYS A 103 -8.81 6.92 30.60
N THR A 104 -7.53 6.94 30.26
CA THR A 104 -6.55 5.92 30.66
C THR A 104 -6.39 5.90 32.19
N LYS A 105 -6.27 7.07 32.83
CA LYS A 105 -6.22 7.18 34.29
C LYS A 105 -7.50 6.66 34.96
N ALA A 106 -8.67 6.98 34.39
CA ALA A 106 -9.95 6.49 34.90
C ALA A 106 -10.07 4.96 34.76
N ALA A 107 -9.57 4.38 33.68
CA ALA A 107 -9.56 2.94 33.45
C ALA A 107 -8.59 2.21 34.39
N ALA A 108 -7.42 2.80 34.66
CA ALA A 108 -6.44 2.26 35.61
C ALA A 108 -6.92 2.34 37.08
N GLY A 109 -7.84 3.26 37.40
CA GLY A 109 -8.35 3.43 38.76
C GLY A 109 -7.33 3.95 39.78
N ARG A 110 -6.12 4.33 39.33
CA ARG A 110 -5.00 4.85 40.12
C ARG A 110 -4.28 5.98 39.38
N ASP A 111 -3.37 6.67 40.06
CA ASP A 111 -2.45 7.59 39.39
C ASP A 111 -1.51 6.80 38.46
N VAL A 112 -1.12 7.42 37.35
CA VAL A 112 -0.38 6.79 36.24
C VAL A 112 0.82 7.67 35.91
N ALA A 113 2.01 7.07 35.83
CA ALA A 113 3.19 7.71 35.27
C ALA A 113 3.23 7.55 33.74
N TRP A 114 3.74 8.57 33.05
CA TRP A 114 3.76 8.64 31.60
C TRP A 114 5.20 8.64 31.09
N LEU A 115 5.60 7.58 30.41
CA LEU A 115 6.86 7.54 29.68
C LEU A 115 6.67 8.23 28.32
N THR A 116 7.35 9.36 28.13
CA THR A 116 7.34 10.13 26.88
C THR A 116 8.63 9.91 26.11
N GLU A 117 8.51 9.64 24.82
CA GLU A 117 9.62 9.41 23.90
C GLU A 117 9.38 10.09 22.54
N LEU A 118 10.46 10.37 21.82
CA LEU A 118 10.38 10.93 20.47
C LEU A 118 9.85 9.89 19.49
N LYS A 119 8.88 10.28 18.65
CA LYS A 119 8.38 9.41 17.60
C LYS A 119 9.29 9.53 16.37
N ILE A 120 10.19 8.57 16.24
CA ILE A 120 11.21 8.55 15.18
C ILE A 120 10.53 8.24 13.84
N ASP A 121 10.79 9.05 12.81
CA ASP A 121 10.34 8.73 11.45
C ASP A 121 11.30 7.73 10.76
N GLY A 122 11.14 6.45 11.11
CA GLY A 122 11.99 5.37 10.62
C GLY A 122 11.23 4.11 10.18
N LEU A 123 11.88 2.96 10.34
CA LEU A 123 11.30 1.65 10.12
C LEU A 123 11.40 0.79 11.39
N ALA A 124 10.26 0.33 11.88
CA ALA A 124 10.18 -0.61 12.99
C ALA A 124 10.90 -1.95 12.68
N ILE A 125 11.73 -2.38 13.64
CA ILE A 125 12.48 -3.63 13.63
C ILE A 125 12.22 -4.44 14.91
N ASN A 126 12.20 -5.76 14.78
CA ASN A 126 12.17 -6.72 15.87
C ASN A 126 13.48 -7.52 15.88
N LEU A 127 14.20 -7.50 17.00
CA LEU A 127 15.43 -8.25 17.24
C LEU A 127 15.14 -9.38 18.21
N ARG A 128 15.11 -10.62 17.72
CA ARG A 128 14.92 -11.80 18.56
C ARG A 128 16.25 -12.31 19.07
N TYR A 129 16.40 -12.31 20.40
CA TYR A 129 17.52 -12.90 21.11
C TYR A 129 17.07 -14.17 21.83
N GLU A 130 17.85 -15.24 21.71
CA GLU A 130 17.69 -16.46 22.49
C GLU A 130 18.90 -16.68 23.36
N ASN A 131 18.71 -16.73 24.68
CA ASN A 131 19.80 -16.84 25.66
C ASN A 131 20.91 -15.80 25.41
N GLY A 132 20.52 -14.56 25.07
CA GLY A 132 21.42 -13.46 24.77
C GLY A 132 22.08 -13.49 23.40
N ILE A 133 21.74 -14.42 22.50
CA ILE A 133 22.28 -14.49 21.13
C ILE A 133 21.23 -14.06 20.11
N LEU A 134 21.57 -13.14 19.21
CA LEU A 134 20.66 -12.71 18.14
C LEU A 134 20.41 -13.88 17.18
N THR A 135 19.16 -14.33 17.08
CA THR A 135 18.74 -15.39 16.16
C THR A 135 18.09 -14.84 14.90
N SER A 136 17.38 -13.71 15.00
CA SER A 136 16.80 -13.05 13.84
C SER A 136 16.58 -11.56 14.07
N ALA A 137 16.67 -10.78 13.00
CA ALA A 137 16.13 -9.43 12.94
C ALA A 137 15.09 -9.37 11.82
N ALA A 138 13.92 -8.80 12.11
CA ALA A 138 12.81 -8.76 11.17
C ALA A 138 12.14 -7.38 11.11
N THR A 139 11.66 -7.00 9.93
CA THR A 139 10.77 -5.83 9.78
C THR A 139 9.41 -6.10 10.41
N ARG A 140 8.60 -5.07 10.65
CA ARG A 140 7.24 -5.25 11.19
C ARG A 140 6.31 -6.07 10.29
N GLY A 141 6.36 -5.83 8.97
CA GLY A 141 5.41 -6.38 8.01
C GLY A 141 3.94 -6.06 8.35
N ASP A 142 3.09 -7.09 8.41
CA ASP A 142 1.68 -6.97 8.81
C ASP A 142 1.46 -6.99 10.35
N GLY A 143 2.55 -6.98 11.11
CA GLY A 143 2.55 -7.07 12.56
C GLY A 143 2.55 -8.50 13.11
N ARG A 144 2.22 -9.52 12.29
CA ARG A 144 2.38 -10.95 12.63
C ARG A 144 3.59 -11.54 11.93
N VAL A 145 3.76 -11.24 10.65
CA VAL A 145 4.85 -11.75 9.82
C VAL A 145 5.69 -10.59 9.31
N GLY A 146 6.98 -10.65 9.61
CA GLY A 146 8.01 -9.71 9.19
C GLY A 146 8.96 -10.29 8.14
N GLU A 147 9.74 -9.43 7.49
CA GLU A 147 10.79 -9.83 6.56
C GLU A 147 12.13 -9.95 7.29
N ILE A 148 12.85 -11.05 7.07
CA ILE A 148 14.14 -11.30 7.70
C ILE A 148 15.20 -10.39 7.08
N VAL A 149 15.83 -9.59 7.94
CA VAL A 149 16.86 -8.60 7.61
C VAL A 149 18.12 -8.76 8.46
N THR A 150 18.30 -9.92 9.12
CA THR A 150 19.38 -10.23 10.05
C THR A 150 20.78 -9.90 9.52
N GLU A 151 21.06 -10.21 8.25
CA GLU A 151 22.39 -9.93 7.67
C GLU A 151 22.71 -8.44 7.64
N ASN A 152 21.73 -7.60 7.27
CA ASN A 152 21.92 -6.15 7.22
C ASN A 152 21.87 -5.54 8.62
N ALA A 153 21.00 -6.05 9.51
CA ALA A 153 20.94 -5.63 10.90
C ALA A 153 22.28 -5.82 11.62
N LEU A 154 22.96 -6.96 11.42
CA LEU A 154 24.28 -7.23 12.02
C LEU A 154 25.42 -6.34 11.50
N ARG A 155 25.18 -5.53 10.45
CA ARG A 155 26.15 -4.54 9.97
C ARG A 155 26.04 -3.22 10.72
N LEU A 156 24.95 -2.98 11.45
CA LEU A 156 24.83 -1.83 12.34
C LEU A 156 25.67 -2.08 13.59
N PRO A 157 26.61 -1.17 13.93
CA PRO A 157 27.46 -1.35 15.11
C PRO A 157 26.66 -1.38 16.41
N GLU A 158 25.45 -0.80 16.43
CA GLU A 158 24.57 -0.74 17.58
C GLU A 158 23.81 -2.05 17.85
N ILE A 159 23.82 -3.01 16.93
CA ILE A 159 23.12 -4.30 17.08
C ILE A 159 24.13 -5.38 17.49
N PRO A 160 24.25 -5.70 18.79
CA PRO A 160 25.18 -6.74 19.21
C PRO A 160 24.67 -8.12 18.80
N TYR A 161 25.56 -8.95 18.26
CA TYR A 161 25.28 -10.37 18.03
C TYR A 161 25.03 -11.13 19.35
N ARG A 162 25.72 -10.72 20.43
CA ARG A 162 25.54 -11.25 21.79
C ARG A 162 25.31 -10.09 22.76
N LEU A 163 24.21 -10.14 23.51
CA LEU A 163 23.91 -9.19 24.57
C LEU A 163 24.99 -9.20 25.65
N SER A 164 25.28 -8.03 26.19
CA SER A 164 26.20 -7.86 27.31
C SER A 164 25.52 -8.24 28.63
N GLY A 165 26.31 -8.53 29.68
CA GLY A 165 25.78 -8.85 31.00
C GLY A 165 25.29 -10.29 31.16
N GLU A 166 24.52 -10.52 32.23
CA GLU A 166 23.92 -11.81 32.60
C GLU A 166 22.39 -11.63 32.79
N GLY A 167 21.66 -12.73 33.03
CA GLY A 167 20.21 -12.67 33.27
C GLY A 167 19.35 -12.57 32.00
N HIS A 168 19.92 -12.90 30.83
CA HIS A 168 19.16 -12.94 29.58
C HIS A 168 18.08 -14.02 29.64
N PRO A 169 16.83 -13.72 29.25
CA PRO A 169 15.77 -14.73 29.19
C PRO A 169 16.05 -15.75 28.07
N GLU A 170 15.32 -16.87 28.12
CA GLU A 170 15.38 -17.88 27.07
C GLU A 170 15.04 -17.29 25.70
N ILE A 171 14.03 -16.41 25.66
CA ILE A 171 13.65 -15.60 24.50
C ILE A 171 13.33 -14.17 24.94
N VAL A 172 13.83 -13.20 24.18
CA VAL A 172 13.37 -11.80 24.21
C VAL A 172 13.32 -11.25 22.80
N GLU A 173 12.20 -10.63 22.44
CA GLU A 173 12.12 -9.76 21.27
C GLU A 173 12.33 -8.31 21.69
N VAL A 174 13.41 -7.68 21.23
CA VAL A 174 13.67 -6.26 21.43
C VAL A 174 13.13 -5.49 20.22
N ARG A 175 12.29 -4.49 20.46
CA ARG A 175 11.67 -3.66 19.41
C ARG A 175 12.32 -2.29 19.37
N GLY A 176 12.56 -1.80 18.17
CA GLY A 176 13.15 -0.49 17.95
C GLY A 176 12.80 0.10 16.60
N GLU A 177 13.31 1.31 16.36
CA GLU A 177 13.17 2.00 15.08
C GLU A 177 14.56 2.15 14.44
N VAL A 178 14.69 1.67 13.20
CA VAL A 178 15.87 1.93 12.37
C VAL A 178 15.63 3.20 11.58
N PHE A 179 16.56 4.15 11.66
CA PHE A 179 16.45 5.45 10.99
C PHE A 179 17.80 5.87 10.39
N ILE A 180 17.81 6.99 9.66
CA ILE A 180 19.05 7.62 9.19
C ILE A 180 19.12 9.02 9.81
N PRO A 181 20.16 9.34 10.60
CA PRO A 181 20.34 10.69 11.12
C PRO A 181 20.39 11.73 9.99
N VAL A 182 19.86 12.93 10.19
CA VAL A 182 19.77 14.00 9.17
C VAL A 182 21.15 14.27 8.53
N ALA A 183 22.18 14.42 9.35
CA ALA A 183 23.55 14.63 8.86
C ALA A 183 24.10 13.42 8.07
N ALA A 184 23.71 12.19 8.43
CA ALA A 184 24.09 10.99 7.69
C ALA A 184 23.33 10.90 6.36
N PHE A 185 22.05 11.30 6.33
CA PHE A 185 21.24 11.37 5.13
C PHE A 185 21.79 12.35 4.10
N GLU A 186 22.20 13.55 4.55
CA GLU A 186 22.86 14.54 3.69
C GLU A 186 24.17 13.99 3.09
N ARG A 187 25.01 13.35 3.92
CA ARG A 187 26.25 12.70 3.45
C ARG A 187 25.96 11.57 2.47
N LEU A 188 24.94 10.77 2.73
CA LEU A 188 24.52 9.67 1.86
C LEU A 188 24.07 10.20 0.50
N ASN A 189 23.26 11.27 0.46
CA ASN A 189 22.84 11.90 -0.79
C ASN A 189 24.01 12.57 -1.55
N ALA A 190 24.95 13.20 -0.84
CA ALA A 190 26.16 13.71 -1.43
C ALA A 190 27.04 12.59 -2.02
N ALA A 191 27.12 11.44 -1.34
CA ALA A 191 27.83 10.28 -1.84
C ALA A 191 27.15 9.67 -3.08
N GLN A 192 25.81 9.62 -3.13
CA GLN A 192 25.08 9.24 -4.35
C GLN A 192 25.46 10.14 -5.53
N ALA A 193 25.62 11.45 -5.31
CA ALA A 193 26.12 12.36 -6.33
C ALA A 193 27.54 12.00 -6.79
N ALA A 194 28.45 11.75 -5.86
CA ALA A 194 29.81 11.32 -6.19
C ALA A 194 29.85 9.97 -6.94
N PHE A 195 28.96 9.03 -6.61
CA PHE A 195 28.82 7.77 -7.36
C PHE A 195 28.32 8.00 -8.78
N ARG A 196 27.43 8.97 -9.00
CA ARG A 196 27.01 9.36 -10.36
C ARG A 196 28.20 9.89 -11.17
N ASP A 197 29.03 10.75 -10.58
CA ASP A 197 30.20 11.30 -11.25
C ASP A 197 31.22 10.21 -11.59
N ARG A 198 31.48 9.28 -10.66
CA ARG A 198 32.34 8.11 -10.92
C ARG A 198 31.77 7.21 -12.02
N ALA A 199 30.47 6.94 -12.00
CA ALA A 199 29.81 6.12 -13.02
C ALA A 199 29.85 6.76 -14.41
N TYR A 200 29.74 8.09 -14.47
CA TYR A 200 29.92 8.87 -15.69
C TYR A 200 31.36 8.78 -16.20
N ALA A 201 32.36 8.99 -15.32
CA ALA A 201 33.78 8.85 -15.67
C ALA A 201 34.13 7.43 -16.17
N ASP A 202 33.59 6.39 -15.52
CA ASP A 202 33.74 5.00 -15.97
C ASP A 202 33.09 4.75 -17.34
N ALA A 203 31.98 5.42 -17.64
CA ALA A 203 31.35 5.36 -18.95
C ALA A 203 32.22 6.05 -20.02
N LEU A 204 32.78 7.22 -19.70
CA LEU A 204 33.67 7.98 -20.58
C LEU A 204 34.95 7.19 -20.88
N SER A 205 35.64 6.69 -19.86
CA SER A 205 36.87 5.88 -20.01
C SER A 205 36.62 4.60 -20.83
N ARG A 206 35.49 3.92 -20.62
CA ARG A 206 35.08 2.76 -21.45
C ARG A 206 34.78 3.15 -22.90
N TRP A 207 34.28 4.36 -23.15
CA TRP A 207 34.08 4.87 -24.50
C TRP A 207 35.41 5.20 -25.18
N GLU A 208 36.32 5.88 -24.49
CA GLU A 208 37.66 6.22 -24.99
C GLU A 208 38.44 4.95 -25.39
N SER A 209 38.48 3.96 -24.50
CA SER A 209 39.14 2.67 -24.72
C SER A 209 38.54 1.82 -25.85
N ARG A 210 37.28 2.08 -26.23
CA ARG A 210 36.60 1.41 -27.36
C ARG A 210 36.79 2.12 -28.70
N GLY A 211 37.75 3.05 -28.76
CA GLY A 211 38.13 3.76 -29.99
C GLY A 211 37.27 5.00 -30.24
N GLY A 212 37.11 5.84 -29.21
CA GLY A 212 36.24 7.04 -29.12
C GLY A 212 36.18 7.97 -30.33
N ALA A 213 37.06 7.84 -31.32
CA ALA A 213 36.99 8.55 -32.60
C ALA A 213 35.82 8.15 -33.53
N LYS A 214 35.17 6.99 -33.36
CA LYS A 214 34.15 6.49 -34.32
C LYS A 214 32.70 6.93 -34.04
N LYS A 215 32.36 7.33 -32.82
CA LYS A 215 31.03 7.83 -32.43
C LYS A 215 31.16 8.83 -31.28
N PRO A 216 30.45 9.96 -31.31
CA PRO A 216 30.47 10.92 -30.20
C PRO A 216 30.01 10.26 -28.89
N PHE A 217 30.59 10.69 -27.77
CA PHE A 217 30.15 10.29 -26.45
C PHE A 217 28.80 10.94 -26.16
N ASP A 218 27.82 10.14 -25.74
CA ASP A 218 26.47 10.60 -25.43
C ASP A 218 26.40 10.92 -23.93
N GLU A 219 26.74 12.18 -23.62
CA GLU A 219 26.87 12.68 -22.24
C GLU A 219 25.55 12.55 -21.48
N GLU A 220 24.44 12.96 -22.08
CA GLU A 220 23.14 12.95 -21.43
C GLU A 220 22.66 11.53 -21.12
N LYS A 221 22.90 10.58 -22.02
CA LYS A 221 22.62 9.17 -21.76
C LYS A 221 23.48 8.61 -20.63
N ALA A 222 24.76 8.97 -20.59
CA ALA A 222 25.66 8.55 -19.52
C ALA A 222 25.22 9.14 -18.16
N GLN A 223 24.84 10.43 -18.12
CA GLN A 223 24.30 11.09 -16.94
C GLN A 223 22.97 10.49 -16.48
N THR A 224 22.04 10.24 -17.41
CA THR A 224 20.73 9.62 -17.11
C THR A 224 20.92 8.19 -16.57
N ALA A 225 21.82 7.41 -17.17
CA ALA A 225 22.13 6.07 -16.70
C ALA A 225 22.76 6.09 -15.31
N ALA A 226 23.67 7.04 -15.05
CA ALA A 226 24.26 7.25 -13.73
C ALA A 226 23.20 7.65 -12.68
N ALA A 227 22.32 8.58 -13.01
CA ALA A 227 21.23 9.02 -12.13
C ALA A 227 20.23 7.90 -11.81
N ARG A 228 19.89 7.06 -12.79
CA ARG A 228 19.06 5.87 -12.56
C ARG A 228 19.74 4.83 -11.67
N ARG A 229 21.07 4.68 -11.81
CA ARG A 229 21.87 3.71 -11.06
C ARG A 229 22.11 4.15 -9.62
N PHE A 230 22.25 5.46 -9.39
CA PHE A 230 22.53 6.10 -8.10
C PHE A 230 21.54 7.25 -7.85
N PRO A 231 20.28 6.91 -7.54
CA PRO A 231 19.23 7.90 -7.31
C PRO A 231 19.49 8.68 -6.02
N SER A 232 19.06 9.94 -6.00
CA SER A 232 18.93 10.68 -4.74
C SER A 232 17.73 10.16 -3.95
N PHE A 233 17.88 10.08 -2.64
CA PHE A 233 16.82 9.65 -1.74
C PHE A 233 15.90 10.82 -1.39
N ALA A 234 14.59 10.55 -1.34
CA ALA A 234 13.57 11.58 -1.12
C ALA A 234 13.39 11.97 0.35
N ASN A 235 13.51 11.02 1.27
CA ASN A 235 13.48 11.26 2.71
C ASN A 235 14.31 10.19 3.47
N PRO A 236 14.71 10.47 4.72
CA PRO A 236 15.40 9.53 5.61
C PRO A 236 14.65 8.21 5.83
N ARG A 237 13.32 8.23 6.02
CA ARG A 237 12.51 7.02 6.25
C ARG A 237 12.65 5.99 5.11
N ASN A 238 12.44 6.41 3.86
CA ASN A 238 12.55 5.55 2.69
C ASN A 238 14.00 5.12 2.46
N ALA A 239 14.96 6.02 2.73
CA ALA A 239 16.36 5.68 2.69
C ALA A 239 16.71 4.60 3.73
N ALA A 240 16.19 4.67 4.95
CA ALA A 240 16.37 3.67 6.00
C ALA A 240 15.72 2.33 5.60
N SER A 241 14.45 2.38 5.20
CA SER A 241 13.63 1.25 4.77
C SER A 241 14.32 0.40 3.70
N GLY A 242 14.74 1.02 2.60
CA GLY A 242 15.46 0.30 1.55
C GLY A 242 16.93 0.01 1.90
N GLY A 243 17.50 0.63 2.94
CA GLY A 243 18.84 0.32 3.44
C GLY A 243 18.86 -1.03 4.16
N LEU A 244 17.87 -1.26 5.03
CA LEU A 244 17.73 -2.51 5.76
C LEU A 244 17.39 -3.70 4.83
N ARG A 245 16.76 -3.43 3.68
CA ARG A 245 16.38 -4.44 2.67
C ARG A 245 17.37 -4.61 1.51
N GLN A 246 18.61 -4.15 1.66
CA GLN A 246 19.63 -4.30 0.62
C GLN A 246 20.01 -5.77 0.39
N GLN A 247 19.97 -6.24 -0.86
CA GLN A 247 20.49 -7.56 -1.26
C GLN A 247 21.95 -7.41 -1.70
N ILE A 248 22.84 -7.22 -0.71
CA ILE A 248 24.25 -6.90 -0.90
C ILE A 248 25.00 -8.02 -1.64
N ASP A 249 24.61 -9.27 -1.42
CA ASP A 249 25.11 -10.47 -2.09
C ASP A 249 24.95 -10.44 -3.63
N LYS A 250 23.95 -9.72 -4.12
CA LYS A 250 23.65 -9.57 -5.56
C LYS A 250 24.35 -8.38 -6.22
N LYS A 251 25.14 -7.61 -5.47
CA LYS A 251 25.74 -6.34 -5.93
C LYS A 251 27.25 -6.45 -6.13
N ASN A 252 27.79 -5.63 -7.03
CA ASN A 252 29.23 -5.55 -7.28
C ASN A 252 29.68 -4.11 -7.62
N GLY A 253 30.99 -3.87 -7.50
CA GLY A 253 31.61 -2.58 -7.82
C GLY A 253 30.94 -1.40 -7.11
N LEU A 254 30.66 -0.32 -7.85
CA LEU A 254 30.03 0.89 -7.31
C LEU A 254 28.65 0.64 -6.66
N GLU A 255 27.89 -0.36 -7.12
CA GLU A 255 26.57 -0.68 -6.53
C GLU A 255 26.70 -1.33 -5.16
N LEU A 256 27.75 -2.15 -4.98
CA LEU A 256 28.10 -2.73 -3.69
C LEU A 256 28.57 -1.65 -2.72
N GLU A 257 29.47 -0.77 -3.17
CA GLU A 257 29.95 0.38 -2.37
C GLU A 257 28.77 1.27 -1.93
N ALA A 258 27.87 1.64 -2.85
CA ALA A 258 26.72 2.47 -2.53
C ALA A 258 25.70 1.76 -1.63
N GLY A 259 25.52 0.44 -1.80
CA GLY A 259 24.64 -0.38 -0.96
C GLY A 259 25.17 -0.49 0.47
N LEU A 260 26.46 -0.75 0.65
CA LEU A 260 27.10 -0.82 1.97
C LEU A 260 27.06 0.53 2.66
N LEU A 261 27.38 1.63 1.98
CA LEU A 261 27.31 2.96 2.55
C LEU A 261 25.90 3.30 3.06
N ARG A 262 24.86 2.85 2.34
CA ARG A 262 23.47 3.05 2.76
C ARG A 262 23.16 2.31 4.07
N ILE A 263 23.66 1.08 4.22
CA ILE A 263 23.50 0.30 5.47
C ILE A 263 24.31 0.95 6.61
N GLU A 264 25.55 1.36 6.34
CA GLU A 264 26.43 2.03 7.31
C GLU A 264 25.93 3.42 7.75
N SER A 265 24.95 3.98 7.03
CA SER A 265 24.29 5.24 7.40
C SER A 265 23.10 5.05 8.34
N LEU A 266 22.68 3.80 8.59
CA LEU A 266 21.59 3.47 9.49
C LEU A 266 22.01 3.63 10.95
N ALA A 267 21.06 4.02 11.80
CA ALA A 267 21.15 4.01 13.24
C ALA A 267 19.92 3.30 13.82
N LEU A 268 19.99 2.94 15.10
CA LEU A 268 18.92 2.26 15.84
C LEU A 268 18.68 2.97 17.17
N TYR A 269 17.42 3.12 17.55
CA TYR A 269 17.02 3.23 18.95
C TYR A 269 15.98 2.17 19.30
N VAL A 270 16.20 1.47 20.41
CA VAL A 270 15.23 0.51 20.95
C VAL A 270 14.23 1.24 21.85
N HIS A 271 12.96 0.88 21.71
CA HIS A 271 11.84 1.57 22.37
C HIS A 271 10.85 0.60 23.00
N GLY A 272 11.17 -0.69 23.09
CA GLY A 272 10.31 -1.64 23.79
C GLY A 272 10.70 -3.09 23.61
N ILE A 273 9.82 -3.95 24.10
CA ILE A 273 9.96 -5.40 24.06
C ILE A 273 8.70 -6.01 23.45
N GLY A 274 8.85 -7.18 22.86
CA GLY A 274 7.78 -8.11 22.51
C GLY A 274 7.84 -9.30 23.44
N ALA A 275 8.00 -10.50 22.88
CA ALA A 275 7.97 -11.77 23.61
C ALA A 275 8.97 -11.85 24.77
N TRP A 276 8.56 -11.40 25.95
CA TRP A 276 9.25 -11.54 27.24
C TRP A 276 8.24 -11.35 28.37
N THR A 277 7.63 -12.45 28.82
CA THR A 277 6.43 -12.42 29.66
C THR A 277 6.62 -11.80 31.04
N ASN A 278 7.80 -11.99 31.66
CA ASN A 278 8.06 -11.54 33.03
C ASN A 278 9.42 -10.85 33.11
N PRO A 279 9.55 -9.61 32.60
CA PRO A 279 10.76 -8.84 32.79
C PRO A 279 10.99 -8.57 34.30
N PRO A 280 12.24 -8.55 34.80
CA PRO A 280 12.54 -8.40 36.22
C PRO A 280 12.46 -6.93 36.69
N VAL A 281 11.53 -6.15 36.14
CA VAL A 281 11.32 -4.72 36.37
C VAL A 281 9.83 -4.41 36.41
N ALA A 282 9.46 -3.29 37.04
CA ALA A 282 8.07 -2.90 37.21
C ALA A 282 7.61 -1.85 36.18
N ALA A 283 8.56 -1.11 35.59
CA ALA A 283 8.27 -0.02 34.67
C ALA A 283 8.97 -0.19 33.30
N GLN A 284 8.35 0.36 32.27
CA GLN A 284 8.84 0.40 30.90
C GLN A 284 10.12 1.22 30.80
N SER A 285 10.27 2.29 31.58
CA SER A 285 11.52 3.05 31.66
C SER A 285 12.69 2.20 32.17
N GLU A 286 12.45 1.32 33.15
CA GLU A 286 13.46 0.41 33.70
C GLU A 286 13.85 -0.67 32.69
N VAL A 287 12.96 -1.04 31.77
CA VAL A 287 13.31 -1.92 30.63
C VAL A 287 14.36 -1.23 29.75
N TYR A 288 14.28 0.09 29.55
CA TYR A 288 15.29 0.80 28.73
C TYR A 288 16.65 0.81 29.40
N ASP A 289 16.70 0.93 30.73
CA ASP A 289 17.96 0.80 31.48
C ASP A 289 18.55 -0.61 31.28
N LEU A 290 17.74 -1.67 31.38
CA LEU A 290 18.17 -3.05 31.11
C LEU A 290 18.69 -3.25 29.67
N LEU A 291 17.96 -2.75 28.67
CA LEU A 291 18.39 -2.85 27.27
C LEU A 291 19.70 -2.10 27.04
N SER A 292 19.87 -0.94 27.67
CA SER A 292 21.13 -0.18 27.63
C SER A 292 22.28 -0.95 28.30
N GLU A 293 22.06 -1.60 29.44
CA GLU A 293 23.06 -2.45 30.10
C GLU A 293 23.45 -3.66 29.24
N TRP A 294 22.51 -4.19 28.44
CA TRP A 294 22.77 -5.24 27.45
C TRP A 294 23.52 -4.76 26.20
N GLY A 295 23.76 -3.45 26.09
CA GLY A 295 24.53 -2.84 25.00
C GLY A 295 23.68 -2.41 23.80
N LEU A 296 22.35 -2.30 23.96
CA LEU A 296 21.45 -1.77 22.94
C LEU A 296 21.22 -0.26 23.13
N PRO A 297 21.13 0.53 22.04
CA PRO A 297 21.00 1.98 22.14
C PRO A 297 19.57 2.39 22.52
N THR A 298 19.41 3.12 23.62
CA THR A 298 18.15 3.78 23.99
C THR A 298 18.24 5.28 23.68
N SER A 299 17.10 5.90 23.39
CA SER A 299 17.07 7.33 23.07
C SER A 299 17.43 8.17 24.29
N PRO A 300 18.29 9.19 24.17
CA PRO A 300 18.64 10.08 25.27
C PRO A 300 17.53 11.09 25.62
N HIS A 301 16.43 11.09 24.86
CA HIS A 301 15.35 12.06 24.97
C HIS A 301 14.13 11.54 25.75
N THR A 302 14.19 10.33 26.30
CA THR A 302 13.08 9.78 27.08
C THR A 302 12.90 10.52 28.42
N LYS A 303 11.65 10.68 28.86
CA LYS A 303 11.33 11.30 30.15
C LYS A 303 10.11 10.62 30.76
N VAL A 304 10.19 10.30 32.05
CA VAL A 304 9.01 9.88 32.83
C VAL A 304 8.35 11.12 33.41
N CYS A 305 7.08 11.31 33.09
CA CYS A 305 6.25 12.43 33.51
C CYS A 305 5.20 11.93 34.50
N SER A 306 5.08 12.61 35.64
CA SER A 306 4.13 12.26 36.71
C SER A 306 2.74 12.85 36.48
N THR A 307 2.62 13.83 35.59
CA THR A 307 1.35 14.49 35.24
C THR A 307 1.21 14.68 33.73
N VAL A 308 -0.03 14.82 33.26
CA VAL A 308 -0.33 15.11 31.84
C VAL A 308 0.17 16.51 31.45
N ASP A 309 0.26 17.44 32.39
CA ASP A 309 0.82 18.78 32.13
C ASP A 309 2.31 18.69 31.78
N GLU A 310 3.08 17.85 32.48
CA GLU A 310 4.49 17.58 32.13
C GLU A 310 4.64 16.92 30.76
N VAL A 311 3.68 16.07 30.36
CA VAL A 311 3.63 15.49 29.00
C VAL A 311 3.37 16.57 27.95
N VAL A 312 2.44 17.49 28.22
CA VAL A 312 2.14 18.60 27.32
C VAL A 312 3.35 19.53 27.17
N GLU A 313 4.04 19.87 28.26
CA GLU A 313 5.28 20.66 28.20
C GLU A 313 6.35 19.97 27.35
N PHE A 314 6.46 18.64 27.44
CA PHE A 314 7.38 17.85 26.63
C PHE A 314 7.01 17.91 25.14
N VAL A 315 5.72 17.76 24.81
CA VAL A 315 5.19 17.89 23.44
C VAL A 315 5.42 19.29 22.87
N GLU A 316 5.17 20.33 23.64
CA GLU A 316 5.38 21.72 23.18
C GLU A 316 6.87 22.00 22.95
N TYR A 317 7.74 21.59 23.89
CA TYR A 317 9.19 21.80 23.78
C TYR A 317 9.77 21.14 22.51
N PHE A 318 9.54 19.84 22.31
CA PHE A 318 10.04 19.17 21.11
C PHE A 318 9.30 19.62 19.85
N GLY A 319 8.07 20.14 19.98
CA GLY A 319 7.33 20.76 18.90
C GLY A 319 8.01 22.00 18.33
N GLU A 320 8.65 22.80 19.19
CA GLU A 320 9.45 23.98 18.79
C GLU A 320 10.87 23.61 18.33
N HIS A 321 11.45 22.55 18.92
CA HIS A 321 12.85 22.16 18.71
C HIS A 321 13.00 20.93 17.79
N ARG A 322 12.02 20.65 16.91
CA ARG A 322 12.02 19.45 16.05
C ARG A 322 13.27 19.30 15.19
N HIS A 323 13.82 20.43 14.74
CA HIS A 323 14.99 20.47 13.86
C HIS A 323 16.33 20.38 14.59
N ASP A 324 16.32 20.40 15.93
CA ASP A 324 17.53 20.32 16.74
C ASP A 324 17.94 18.87 17.03
N ILE A 325 17.08 17.90 16.69
CA ILE A 325 17.26 16.47 16.92
C ILE A 325 17.99 15.82 15.75
N GLU A 326 18.76 14.77 16.02
CA GLU A 326 19.58 14.08 15.05
C GLU A 326 18.79 13.36 13.94
N HIS A 327 17.49 13.16 14.10
CA HIS A 327 16.61 12.47 13.17
C HIS A 327 15.30 13.23 12.95
N GLU A 328 14.60 12.92 11.85
CA GLU A 328 13.26 13.45 11.62
C GLU A 328 12.29 12.97 12.70
N LEU A 329 11.41 13.87 13.12
CA LEU A 329 10.49 13.72 14.24
C LEU A 329 9.07 14.04 13.77
N ASP A 330 8.20 13.02 13.75
CA ASP A 330 6.81 13.19 13.31
C ASP A 330 5.81 13.33 14.48
N GLY A 331 6.29 13.17 15.71
CA GLY A 331 5.45 13.25 16.90
C GLY A 331 6.15 12.87 18.20
N ILE A 332 5.34 12.62 19.22
CA ILE A 332 5.75 12.12 20.54
C ILE A 332 4.92 10.88 20.85
N VAL A 333 5.56 9.83 21.33
CA VAL A 333 4.83 8.66 21.86
C VAL A 333 4.73 8.82 23.37
N VAL A 334 3.53 8.61 23.90
CA VAL A 334 3.22 8.65 25.32
C VAL A 334 2.72 7.27 25.73
N LYS A 335 3.43 6.64 26.67
CA LYS A 335 3.12 5.31 27.21
C LYS A 335 2.79 5.42 28.69
N VAL A 336 1.92 4.55 29.18
CA VAL A 336 1.85 4.23 30.61
C VAL A 336 3.18 3.57 31.00
N ASP A 337 3.83 4.05 32.04
CA ASP A 337 5.16 3.56 32.42
C ASP A 337 5.08 2.22 33.15
N GLU A 338 4.07 2.01 34.00
CA GLU A 338 3.92 0.77 34.77
C GLU A 338 3.51 -0.43 33.90
N LEU A 339 4.32 -1.50 33.87
CA LEU A 339 4.10 -2.68 33.01
C LEU A 339 2.84 -3.46 33.38
N GLU A 340 2.52 -3.56 34.67
CA GLU A 340 1.29 -4.24 35.13
C GLU A 340 0.03 -3.61 34.53
N LEU A 341 0.03 -2.28 34.32
CA LEU A 341 -1.09 -1.58 33.70
C LEU A 341 -1.25 -1.90 32.21
N HIS A 342 -0.21 -2.40 31.53
CA HIS A 342 -0.30 -2.72 30.11
C HIS A 342 -1.26 -3.88 29.87
N ASP A 343 -1.19 -4.91 30.71
CA ASP A 343 -2.08 -6.07 30.67
C ASP A 343 -3.50 -5.72 31.10
N GLU A 344 -3.65 -4.88 32.15
CA GLU A 344 -4.95 -4.43 32.65
C GLU A 344 -5.71 -3.57 31.63
N LEU A 345 -5.00 -2.63 30.99
CA LEU A 345 -5.57 -1.77 29.96
C LEU A 345 -5.76 -2.52 28.64
N GLY A 346 -4.89 -3.49 28.35
CA GLY A 346 -4.92 -4.33 27.17
C GLY A 346 -4.70 -3.57 25.86
N ALA A 347 -5.13 -4.19 24.76
CA ALA A 347 -5.01 -3.66 23.42
C ALA A 347 -6.31 -3.85 22.62
N THR A 348 -6.48 -3.06 21.57
CA THR A 348 -7.44 -3.34 20.50
C THR A 348 -6.83 -4.35 19.52
N SER A 349 -7.55 -4.69 18.46
CA SER A 349 -7.03 -5.50 17.35
C SER A 349 -5.85 -4.84 16.62
N ARG A 350 -5.66 -3.52 16.80
CA ARG A 350 -4.65 -2.71 16.11
C ARG A 350 -3.60 -2.08 17.02
N ALA A 351 -3.99 -1.54 18.17
CA ALA A 351 -3.15 -0.66 18.99
C ALA A 351 -3.31 -0.92 20.50
N PRO A 352 -2.24 -0.72 21.29
CA PRO A 352 -2.33 -0.80 22.75
C PRO A 352 -3.17 0.35 23.31
N ARG A 353 -3.95 0.10 24.36
CA ARG A 353 -4.71 1.16 25.05
C ARG A 353 -3.85 1.98 26.02
N TRP A 354 -2.68 1.45 26.35
CA TRP A 354 -1.69 2.03 27.26
C TRP A 354 -0.65 2.92 26.54
N ALA A 355 -0.73 3.11 25.22
CA ALA A 355 0.15 4.03 24.50
C ALA A 355 -0.59 4.80 23.39
N ILE A 356 -0.17 6.03 23.15
CA ILE A 356 -0.71 6.90 22.10
C ILE A 356 0.43 7.67 21.42
N ALA A 357 0.26 7.97 20.13
CA ALA A 357 1.15 8.87 19.39
C ALA A 357 0.49 10.25 19.24
N TYR A 358 1.10 11.27 19.84
CA TYR A 358 0.79 12.65 19.50
C TYR A 358 1.50 13.02 18.20
N LYS A 359 0.76 13.29 17.13
CA LYS A 359 1.33 13.72 15.85
C LYS A 359 1.33 15.23 15.74
N TYR A 360 2.47 15.76 15.31
CA TYR A 360 2.57 17.17 15.05
C TYR A 360 1.83 17.57 13.75
N PRO A 361 1.31 18.81 13.65
CA PRO A 361 0.75 19.30 12.39
C PRO A 361 1.85 19.38 11.31
N PRO A 362 1.52 19.01 10.05
CA PRO A 362 2.46 19.02 8.94
C PRO A 362 2.92 20.43 8.58
N GLU A 363 4.13 20.55 8.03
CA GLU A 363 4.69 21.82 7.60
C GLU A 363 3.93 22.41 6.40
N GLU A 364 3.56 23.69 6.52
CA GLU A 364 2.98 24.48 5.44
C GLU A 364 4.06 25.34 4.78
N VAL A 365 4.20 25.24 3.47
CA VAL A 365 5.05 26.13 2.68
C VAL A 365 4.21 26.92 1.69
N GLN A 366 4.79 27.98 1.14
CA GLN A 366 4.14 28.78 0.10
C GLN A 366 4.87 28.58 -1.23
N THR A 367 4.12 28.40 -2.31
CA THR A 367 4.67 28.33 -3.67
C THR A 367 3.77 29.01 -4.69
N LYS A 368 4.28 29.29 -5.89
CA LYS A 368 3.51 29.91 -6.98
C LYS A 368 2.74 28.83 -7.74
N LEU A 369 1.42 28.99 -7.86
CA LEU A 369 0.56 28.19 -8.72
C LEU A 369 0.73 28.67 -10.17
N LEU A 370 1.41 27.88 -10.99
CA LEU A 370 1.75 28.22 -12.37
C LEU A 370 0.59 27.95 -13.34
N ASP A 371 -0.08 26.81 -13.18
CA ASP A 371 -1.23 26.42 -13.99
C ASP A 371 -2.11 25.39 -13.27
N ILE A 372 -3.30 25.14 -13.81
CA ILE A 372 -4.13 23.99 -13.43
C ILE A 372 -4.41 23.16 -14.68
N VAL A 373 -3.86 21.95 -14.72
CA VAL A 373 -4.01 21.02 -15.85
C VAL A 373 -5.03 19.94 -15.53
N VAL A 374 -5.73 19.43 -16.54
CA VAL A 374 -6.73 18.37 -16.35
C VAL A 374 -6.22 17.07 -16.94
N SER A 375 -6.13 16.03 -16.12
CA SER A 375 -5.79 14.68 -16.55
C SER A 375 -7.04 13.81 -16.60
N VAL A 376 -7.08 12.88 -17.55
CA VAL A 376 -8.20 11.94 -17.73
C VAL A 376 -7.78 10.56 -17.27
N GLY A 377 -8.43 10.05 -16.23
CA GLY A 377 -8.16 8.72 -15.70
C GLY A 377 -8.74 7.59 -16.55
N ARG A 378 -8.38 6.36 -16.18
CA ARG A 378 -8.86 5.10 -16.78
C ARG A 378 -10.38 5.02 -16.99
N THR A 379 -11.16 5.54 -16.03
CA THR A 379 -12.64 5.53 -16.05
C THR A 379 -13.24 6.80 -16.66
N GLY A 380 -12.42 7.58 -17.36
CA GLY A 380 -12.81 8.83 -18.00
C GLY A 380 -12.89 10.03 -17.06
N ARG A 381 -12.70 9.87 -15.74
CA ARG A 381 -12.72 11.00 -14.78
C ARG A 381 -11.71 12.06 -15.17
N ALA A 382 -12.16 13.30 -15.34
CA ALA A 382 -11.33 14.45 -15.60
C ALA A 382 -10.98 15.14 -14.27
N THR A 383 -9.74 14.97 -13.83
CA THR A 383 -9.24 15.46 -12.54
C THR A 383 -8.32 16.68 -12.76
N PRO A 384 -8.61 17.84 -12.15
CA PRO A 384 -7.70 18.98 -12.17
C PRO A 384 -6.52 18.76 -11.21
N PHE A 385 -5.33 19.17 -11.64
CA PHE A 385 -4.08 19.15 -10.89
C PHE A 385 -3.45 20.54 -10.91
N ALA A 386 -3.07 21.04 -9.74
CA ALA A 386 -2.23 22.22 -9.60
C ALA A 386 -0.83 21.91 -10.13
N VAL A 387 -0.31 22.75 -11.01
CA VAL A 387 1.10 22.78 -11.43
C VAL A 387 1.73 23.99 -10.79
N MET A 388 2.75 23.78 -9.96
CA MET A 388 3.34 24.79 -9.09
C MET A 388 4.83 24.94 -9.35
N ALA A 389 5.38 26.09 -8.96
CA ALA A 389 6.82 26.24 -8.87
C ALA A 389 7.36 25.20 -7.85
N PRO A 390 8.55 24.62 -8.09
CA PRO A 390 9.11 23.61 -7.20
C PRO A 390 9.20 24.11 -5.76
N ALA A 391 8.62 23.36 -4.83
CA ALA A 391 8.57 23.71 -3.41
C ALA A 391 9.09 22.55 -2.57
N HIS A 392 10.01 22.82 -1.64
CA HIS A 392 10.47 21.81 -0.69
C HIS A 392 9.48 21.73 0.47
N VAL A 393 8.88 20.55 0.69
CA VAL A 393 7.92 20.30 1.76
C VAL A 393 8.22 18.94 2.37
N ALA A 394 8.39 18.86 3.69
CA ALA A 394 8.75 17.63 4.42
C ALA A 394 9.75 16.75 3.63
N GLY A 395 10.96 17.30 3.43
CA GLY A 395 12.09 16.59 2.81
C GLY A 395 12.06 16.42 1.28
N SER A 396 10.94 16.62 0.56
CA SER A 396 10.89 16.41 -0.90
C SER A 396 10.39 17.61 -1.70
N VAL A 397 10.79 17.67 -2.97
CA VAL A 397 10.34 18.70 -3.91
C VAL A 397 8.98 18.32 -4.49
N VAL A 398 7.99 19.16 -4.26
CA VAL A 398 6.64 19.07 -4.83
C VAL A 398 6.50 20.07 -5.97
N ARG A 399 5.97 19.60 -7.10
CA ARG A 399 5.63 20.44 -8.27
C ARG A 399 4.17 20.33 -8.68
N GLN A 400 3.47 19.29 -8.23
CA GLN A 400 2.07 19.07 -8.56
C GLN A 400 1.28 18.58 -7.35
N ALA A 401 0.00 18.93 -7.32
CA ALA A 401 -0.95 18.47 -6.32
C ALA A 401 -2.33 18.28 -6.96
N THR A 402 -3.08 17.26 -6.54
CA THR A 402 -4.45 17.08 -7.00
C THR A 402 -5.35 18.19 -6.45
N LEU A 403 -6.30 18.65 -7.27
CA LEU A 403 -7.39 19.53 -6.83
C LEU A 403 -8.74 18.80 -6.85
N HIS A 404 -8.72 17.47 -6.99
CA HIS A 404 -9.86 16.55 -6.97
C HIS A 404 -10.89 16.76 -8.10
N ASN A 405 -11.63 17.86 -8.08
CA ASN A 405 -12.65 18.21 -9.07
C ASN A 405 -12.85 19.74 -9.16
N LYS A 406 -13.62 20.19 -10.16
CA LYS A 406 -13.86 21.62 -10.43
C LYS A 406 -14.47 22.38 -9.24
N ASP A 407 -15.31 21.71 -8.44
CA ASP A 407 -16.02 22.35 -7.33
C ASP A 407 -15.07 22.55 -6.15
N VAL A 408 -14.13 21.62 -5.93
CA VAL A 408 -13.04 21.77 -4.95
C VAL A 408 -12.09 22.90 -5.34
N VAL A 409 -11.73 23.04 -6.63
CA VAL A 409 -10.93 24.20 -7.09
C VAL A 409 -11.63 25.51 -6.71
N LYS A 410 -12.95 25.59 -6.98
CA LYS A 410 -13.76 26.77 -6.66
C LYS A 410 -13.89 27.00 -5.15
N ALA A 411 -14.09 25.95 -4.37
CA ALA A 411 -14.20 26.02 -2.92
C ALA A 411 -12.89 26.47 -2.26
N LYS A 412 -11.74 26.01 -2.77
CA LYS A 412 -10.41 26.46 -2.34
C LYS A 412 -10.09 27.88 -2.78
N GLY A 413 -10.85 28.45 -3.72
CA GLY A 413 -10.73 29.85 -4.16
C GLY A 413 -9.39 30.20 -4.82
N VAL A 414 -8.66 29.19 -5.30
CA VAL A 414 -7.34 29.35 -5.94
C VAL A 414 -7.48 29.81 -7.39
N LEU A 415 -6.65 30.77 -7.78
CA LEU A 415 -6.53 31.31 -9.13
C LEU A 415 -5.17 30.96 -9.70
N ILE A 416 -5.10 30.69 -11.01
CA ILE A 416 -3.84 30.44 -11.68
C ILE A 416 -3.00 31.72 -11.62
N GLY A 417 -1.79 31.62 -11.08
CA GLY A 417 -0.93 32.76 -10.73
C GLY A 417 -0.89 33.04 -9.23
N ASP A 418 -1.75 32.46 -8.39
CA ASP A 418 -1.71 32.70 -6.94
C ASP A 418 -0.40 32.22 -6.31
N THR A 419 0.01 32.86 -5.21
CA THR A 419 0.84 32.16 -4.21
C THR A 419 -0.10 31.30 -3.38
N VAL A 420 0.12 29.98 -3.38
CA VAL A 420 -0.71 29.02 -2.66
C VAL A 420 0.05 28.45 -1.47
N VAL A 421 -0.69 28.16 -0.41
CA VAL A 421 -0.19 27.37 0.71
C VAL A 421 -0.28 25.90 0.33
N LEU A 422 0.86 25.24 0.40
CA LEU A 422 1.07 23.85 0.10
C LEU A 422 1.53 23.17 1.37
N ARG A 423 0.86 22.09 1.74
CA ARG A 423 1.40 21.14 2.70
C ARG A 423 1.61 19.81 2.01
N LYS A 424 2.47 18.98 2.58
CA LYS A 424 2.25 17.56 2.45
C LYS A 424 1.35 17.21 3.58
N ALA A 425 0.14 16.83 3.23
CA ALA A 425 -0.62 16.09 4.17
C ALA A 425 0.31 14.87 4.50
N GLY A 426 0.44 14.53 5.81
CA GLY A 426 1.21 13.41 6.39
C GLY A 426 2.42 12.94 5.58
N ASP A 427 3.27 13.93 5.30
CA ASP A 427 4.61 13.84 4.73
C ASP A 427 4.81 13.19 3.36
N VAL A 428 3.71 12.84 2.67
CA VAL A 428 3.79 12.22 1.34
C VAL A 428 2.93 12.90 0.29
N ILE A 429 1.67 13.24 0.60
CA ILE A 429 0.73 13.70 -0.44
C ILE A 429 0.63 15.22 -0.46
N PRO A 430 1.04 15.85 -1.56
CA PRO A 430 0.96 17.29 -1.68
C PRO A 430 -0.49 17.75 -1.80
N GLU A 431 -0.88 18.65 -0.92
CA GLU A 431 -2.19 19.28 -0.90
C GLU A 431 -2.07 20.80 -0.91
N VAL A 432 -2.74 21.44 -1.89
CA VAL A 432 -2.94 22.88 -1.91
C VAL A 432 -4.07 23.24 -0.94
N LEU A 433 -3.79 23.99 0.12
CA LEU A 433 -4.79 24.41 1.10
C LEU A 433 -5.66 25.56 0.58
N GLY A 434 -5.02 26.55 -0.04
CA GLY A 434 -5.69 27.75 -0.50
C GLY A 434 -4.70 28.85 -0.89
N PRO A 435 -5.19 30.00 -1.36
CA PRO A 435 -4.35 31.12 -1.77
C PRO A 435 -3.91 31.98 -0.59
N VAL A 436 -2.72 32.58 -0.71
CA VAL A 436 -2.27 33.70 0.13
C VAL A 436 -2.80 34.99 -0.49
N VAL A 437 -4.01 35.38 -0.10
CA VAL A 437 -4.80 36.43 -0.76
C VAL A 437 -4.08 37.79 -0.76
N GLU A 438 -3.29 38.07 0.27
CA GLU A 438 -2.52 39.31 0.43
C GLU A 438 -1.40 39.46 -0.62
N LYS A 439 -0.99 38.36 -1.26
CA LYS A 439 0.05 38.32 -2.29
C LYS A 439 -0.51 38.44 -3.72
N ARG A 440 -1.83 38.64 -3.88
CA ARG A 440 -2.43 38.84 -5.19
C ARG A 440 -2.02 40.17 -5.80
N ASP A 441 -1.61 40.15 -7.06
CA ASP A 441 -1.20 41.34 -7.82
C ASP A 441 -2.20 41.74 -8.92
N GLY A 442 -3.26 40.95 -9.11
CA GLY A 442 -4.32 41.19 -10.09
C GLY A 442 -4.03 40.59 -11.47
N SER A 443 -2.90 39.90 -11.66
CA SER A 443 -2.60 39.13 -12.88
C SER A 443 -3.21 37.73 -12.89
N GLU A 444 -3.77 37.28 -11.75
CA GLU A 444 -4.28 35.93 -11.59
C GLU A 444 -5.56 35.68 -12.40
N ARG A 445 -5.73 34.44 -12.88
CA ARG A 445 -6.88 34.05 -13.73
C ARG A 445 -7.65 32.87 -13.15
N GLU A 446 -8.98 32.92 -13.28
CA GLU A 446 -9.85 31.83 -12.84
C GLU A 446 -9.64 30.57 -13.68
N PHE A 447 -9.62 29.42 -13.01
CA PHE A 447 -9.62 28.12 -13.69
C PHE A 447 -11.00 27.81 -14.27
N VAL A 448 -11.03 27.50 -15.57
CA VAL A 448 -12.24 27.04 -16.25
C VAL A 448 -12.04 25.59 -16.65
N MET A 449 -12.89 24.72 -16.12
CA MET A 449 -12.92 23.31 -16.49
C MET A 449 -13.15 23.18 -18.01
N PRO A 450 -12.32 22.43 -18.76
CA PRO A 450 -12.46 22.33 -20.19
C PRO A 450 -13.78 21.65 -20.57
N VAL A 451 -14.45 22.18 -21.61
CA VAL A 451 -15.72 21.62 -22.11
C VAL A 451 -15.49 20.26 -22.80
N GLY A 452 -14.39 20.15 -23.54
CA GLY A 452 -13.96 18.91 -24.19
C GLY A 452 -12.88 18.20 -23.38
N CYS A 453 -12.86 16.87 -23.50
CA CYS A 453 -11.79 16.03 -22.97
C CYS A 453 -10.43 16.49 -23.55
N PRO A 454 -9.41 16.78 -22.72
CA PRO A 454 -8.11 17.24 -23.22
C PRO A 454 -7.39 16.19 -24.08
N GLU A 455 -7.79 14.92 -24.00
CA GLU A 455 -7.14 13.80 -24.68
C GLU A 455 -7.80 13.43 -26.01
N CYS A 456 -9.11 13.64 -26.16
CA CYS A 456 -9.84 13.23 -27.37
C CYS A 456 -10.89 14.24 -27.86
N GLY A 457 -11.02 15.39 -27.21
CA GLY A 457 -11.97 16.45 -27.55
C GLY A 457 -13.45 16.13 -27.25
N THR A 458 -13.79 14.91 -26.85
CA THR A 458 -15.19 14.53 -26.56
C THR A 458 -15.76 15.37 -25.42
N PRO A 459 -16.98 15.94 -25.54
CA PRO A 459 -17.59 16.74 -24.49
C PRO A 459 -17.64 16.00 -23.14
N LEU A 460 -17.08 16.61 -22.10
CA LEU A 460 -17.11 16.07 -20.74
C LEU A 460 -18.51 16.22 -20.15
N ARG A 461 -18.98 15.21 -19.42
CA ARG A 461 -20.28 15.24 -18.74
C ARG A 461 -20.29 14.43 -17.46
N ALA A 462 -21.19 14.78 -16.55
CA ALA A 462 -21.61 13.89 -15.47
C ALA A 462 -22.22 12.62 -16.08
N MET A 463 -21.87 11.43 -15.56
CA MET A 463 -22.38 10.17 -16.13
C MET A 463 -23.77 9.80 -15.61
N LYS A 464 -24.16 10.37 -14.47
CA LYS A 464 -25.48 10.23 -13.83
C LYS A 464 -25.88 11.56 -13.20
N GLU A 465 -27.17 11.73 -12.93
CA GLU A 465 -27.66 12.86 -12.15
C GLU A 465 -27.02 12.86 -10.75
N GLY A 466 -26.50 13.99 -10.30
CA GLY A 466 -25.76 14.13 -9.03
C GLY A 466 -24.27 13.77 -9.08
N ASP A 467 -23.74 13.25 -10.21
CA ASP A 467 -22.29 12.98 -10.34
C ASP A 467 -21.51 14.31 -10.44
N ILE A 468 -20.75 14.63 -9.40
CA ILE A 468 -19.94 15.86 -9.30
C ILE A 468 -18.77 15.82 -10.29
N ASP A 469 -18.25 14.61 -10.53
CA ASP A 469 -17.12 14.40 -11.43
C ASP A 469 -17.56 14.48 -12.90
N LEU A 470 -16.87 15.33 -13.68
CA LEU A 470 -17.00 15.29 -15.12
C LEU A 470 -16.15 14.16 -15.69
N ARG A 471 -16.72 13.43 -16.65
CA ARG A 471 -16.08 12.27 -17.27
C ARG A 471 -16.12 12.37 -18.79
N CYS A 472 -15.09 11.82 -19.44
CA CYS A 472 -15.06 11.59 -20.86
C CYS A 472 -15.94 10.37 -21.20
N PRO A 473 -17.07 10.55 -21.92
CA PRO A 473 -17.96 9.44 -22.25
C PRO A 473 -17.43 8.54 -23.37
N ASN A 474 -16.33 8.93 -24.05
CA ASN A 474 -15.67 8.12 -25.06
C ASN A 474 -14.84 6.99 -24.43
N ALA A 475 -15.53 6.02 -23.80
CA ALA A 475 -14.86 4.91 -23.12
C ALA A 475 -14.09 4.00 -24.09
N ARG A 476 -14.57 3.84 -25.33
CA ARG A 476 -13.96 2.92 -26.31
C ARG A 476 -12.58 3.39 -26.77
N SER A 477 -12.45 4.62 -27.26
CA SER A 477 -11.26 5.06 -28.00
C SER A 477 -10.55 6.28 -27.43
N CYS A 478 -10.98 6.80 -26.26
CA CYS A 478 -10.26 7.89 -25.61
C CYS A 478 -8.83 7.44 -25.27
N PRO A 479 -7.77 8.07 -25.81
CA PRO A 479 -6.39 7.58 -25.67
C PRO A 479 -5.96 7.34 -24.23
N ALA A 480 -6.31 8.26 -23.32
CA ALA A 480 -6.00 8.12 -21.90
C ALA A 480 -6.77 6.99 -21.21
N GLN A 481 -8.02 6.71 -21.62
CA GLN A 481 -8.80 5.62 -21.05
C GLN A 481 -8.27 4.27 -21.53
N VAL A 482 -7.97 4.13 -22.83
CA VAL A 482 -7.41 2.90 -23.39
C VAL A 482 -6.05 2.61 -22.74
N ARG A 483 -5.15 3.60 -22.68
CA ARG A 483 -3.86 3.48 -21.97
C ARG A 483 -4.06 3.03 -20.53
N GLY A 484 -4.93 3.71 -19.77
CA GLY A 484 -5.16 3.40 -18.36
C GLY A 484 -5.78 2.02 -18.12
N ARG A 485 -6.63 1.52 -19.03
CA ARG A 485 -7.17 0.16 -18.94
C ARG A 485 -6.10 -0.89 -19.24
N VAL A 486 -5.30 -0.68 -20.28
CA VAL A 486 -4.18 -1.57 -20.64
C VAL A 486 -3.13 -1.62 -19.53
N GLU A 487 -2.77 -0.48 -18.94
CA GLU A 487 -1.87 -0.42 -17.79
C GLU A 487 -2.44 -1.16 -16.57
N HIS A 488 -3.73 -0.95 -16.27
CA HIS A 488 -4.37 -1.64 -15.14
C HIS A 488 -4.35 -3.16 -15.26
N ILE A 489 -4.50 -3.70 -16.48
CA ILE A 489 -4.42 -5.15 -16.74
C ILE A 489 -3.06 -5.71 -16.27
N GLY A 490 -1.97 -4.95 -16.41
CA GLY A 490 -0.63 -5.36 -15.98
C GLY A 490 -0.40 -5.30 -14.47
N SER A 491 -1.26 -4.62 -13.71
CA SER A 491 -1.07 -4.43 -12.27
C SER A 491 -1.11 -5.74 -11.46
N ARG A 492 -0.46 -5.76 -10.28
CA ARG A 492 -0.43 -6.93 -9.38
C ARG A 492 -1.83 -7.40 -8.96
N GLY A 493 -2.78 -6.47 -8.84
CA GLY A 493 -4.19 -6.76 -8.52
C GLY A 493 -5.00 -7.34 -9.69
N ALA A 494 -4.45 -7.33 -10.91
CA ALA A 494 -5.04 -7.86 -12.13
C ALA A 494 -4.27 -9.09 -12.63
N LEU A 495 -3.61 -9.04 -13.79
CA LEU A 495 -2.89 -10.19 -14.36
C LEU A 495 -1.45 -10.33 -13.90
N ASP A 496 -0.89 -9.32 -13.23
CA ASP A 496 0.47 -9.34 -12.71
C ASP A 496 1.50 -9.53 -13.85
N VAL A 497 1.50 -8.60 -14.80
CA VAL A 497 2.40 -8.55 -15.97
C VAL A 497 3.35 -7.38 -15.77
N GLU A 498 4.50 -7.63 -15.16
CA GLU A 498 5.50 -6.62 -14.80
C GLU A 498 5.96 -5.80 -16.02
N ALA A 499 6.02 -6.43 -17.20
CA ALA A 499 6.42 -5.76 -18.43
C ALA A 499 5.36 -4.76 -18.98
N LEU A 500 4.14 -4.75 -18.45
CA LEU A 500 3.00 -3.92 -18.89
C LEU A 500 2.75 -2.73 -17.96
N GLY A 501 3.77 -1.89 -17.75
CA GLY A 501 3.64 -0.61 -17.05
C GLY A 501 3.20 0.56 -17.94
N GLU A 502 3.12 1.77 -17.37
CA GLU A 502 2.65 3.01 -18.03
C GLU A 502 3.28 3.24 -19.42
N VAL A 503 4.61 3.15 -19.51
CA VAL A 503 5.35 3.40 -20.77
C VAL A 503 4.99 2.35 -21.83
N THR A 504 4.87 1.08 -21.44
CA THR A 504 4.48 -0.02 -22.34
C THR A 504 3.04 0.18 -22.81
N ALA A 505 2.12 0.50 -21.90
CA ALA A 505 0.72 0.77 -22.23
C ALA A 505 0.60 1.97 -23.19
N ALA A 506 1.33 3.05 -22.95
CA ALA A 506 1.39 4.20 -23.85
C ALA A 506 1.97 3.81 -25.22
N ALA A 507 3.02 3.00 -25.27
CA ALA A 507 3.61 2.53 -26.53
C ALA A 507 2.64 1.70 -27.38
N LEU A 508 1.82 0.86 -26.73
CA LEU A 508 0.85 0.00 -27.41
C LEU A 508 -0.40 0.76 -27.90
N THR A 509 -0.77 1.84 -27.23
CA THR A 509 -2.06 2.52 -27.44
C THR A 509 -1.93 3.91 -28.08
N GLN A 510 -0.77 4.55 -27.93
CA GLN A 510 -0.49 5.91 -28.39
C GLN A 510 0.94 6.05 -28.96
N PRO A 511 1.35 5.18 -29.90
CA PRO A 511 2.65 5.33 -30.55
C PRO A 511 2.69 6.58 -31.44
N THR A 512 3.88 7.15 -31.58
CA THR A 512 4.19 8.10 -32.65
C THR A 512 4.26 7.40 -34.01
N SER A 513 4.76 6.16 -34.02
CA SER A 513 4.77 5.27 -35.19
C SER A 513 4.63 3.82 -34.71
N PRO A 514 3.82 2.97 -35.36
CA PRO A 514 2.97 3.24 -36.52
C PRO A 514 1.81 4.21 -36.22
N ALA A 515 1.25 4.85 -37.24
CA ALA A 515 0.15 5.82 -37.07
C ALA A 515 -1.14 5.19 -36.52
N VAL A 516 -1.36 3.91 -36.81
CA VAL A 516 -2.43 3.10 -36.21
C VAL A 516 -1.83 2.35 -35.01
N PRO A 517 -2.33 2.55 -33.79
CA PRO A 517 -1.79 1.87 -32.62
C PRO A 517 -1.98 0.35 -32.72
N PRO A 518 -1.02 -0.46 -32.23
CA PRO A 518 -1.22 -1.90 -32.08
C PRO A 518 -2.50 -2.26 -31.29
N LEU A 519 -2.85 -1.44 -30.30
CA LEU A 519 -4.06 -1.58 -29.49
C LEU A 519 -4.95 -0.33 -29.60
N GLU A 520 -5.97 -0.40 -30.45
CA GLU A 520 -7.09 0.57 -30.43
C GLU A 520 -7.98 0.40 -29.19
N THR A 521 -8.07 -0.84 -28.70
CA THR A 521 -8.65 -1.24 -27.42
C THR A 521 -7.81 -2.38 -26.83
N GLU A 522 -8.10 -2.78 -25.61
CA GLU A 522 -7.50 -3.93 -24.93
C GLU A 522 -7.81 -5.30 -25.59
N ALA A 523 -8.70 -5.36 -26.59
CA ALA A 523 -9.11 -6.62 -27.23
C ALA A 523 -7.94 -7.38 -27.86
N GLY A 524 -7.00 -6.66 -28.50
CA GLY A 524 -5.86 -7.26 -29.19
C GLY A 524 -4.70 -7.68 -28.28
N LEU A 525 -4.79 -7.47 -26.96
CA LEU A 525 -3.66 -7.58 -26.04
C LEU A 525 -2.96 -8.95 -26.10
N PHE A 526 -3.73 -10.04 -26.06
CA PHE A 526 -3.18 -11.41 -26.08
C PHE A 526 -2.80 -11.93 -27.46
N ALA A 527 -3.09 -11.16 -28.52
CA ALA A 527 -2.76 -11.49 -29.90
C ALA A 527 -1.54 -10.69 -30.43
N LEU A 528 -0.90 -9.88 -29.56
CA LEU A 528 0.26 -9.08 -29.93
C LEU A 528 1.40 -9.95 -30.46
N THR A 529 2.01 -9.53 -31.56
CA THR A 529 3.17 -10.22 -32.16
C THR A 529 4.42 -9.34 -32.16
N LEU A 530 5.59 -9.96 -32.34
CA LEU A 530 6.85 -9.21 -32.43
C LEU A 530 6.87 -8.24 -33.62
N GLU A 531 6.21 -8.59 -34.72
CA GLU A 531 6.08 -7.75 -35.92
C GLU A 531 5.28 -6.47 -35.62
N GLN A 532 4.34 -6.51 -34.68
CA GLN A 532 3.60 -5.33 -34.23
C GLN A 532 4.37 -4.51 -33.19
N LEU A 533 5.15 -5.17 -32.33
CA LEU A 533 5.88 -4.51 -31.25
C LEU A 533 7.14 -3.78 -31.72
N VAL A 534 7.98 -4.45 -32.51
CA VAL A 534 9.32 -3.95 -32.90
C VAL A 534 9.30 -2.60 -33.64
N PRO A 535 8.30 -2.28 -34.49
CA PRO A 535 8.23 -0.98 -35.17
C PRO A 535 7.82 0.20 -34.28
N ILE A 536 7.39 -0.04 -33.05
CA ILE A 536 6.80 1.01 -32.20
C ILE A 536 7.85 2.04 -31.77
N GLU A 537 7.50 3.31 -31.98
CA GLU A 537 8.21 4.48 -31.50
C GLU A 537 7.23 5.40 -30.78
N LEU A 538 7.67 6.03 -29.70
CA LEU A 538 6.88 7.01 -28.95
C LEU A 538 7.72 8.23 -28.58
N PHE A 539 7.07 9.38 -28.41
CA PHE A 539 7.70 10.52 -27.78
C PHE A 539 7.96 10.24 -26.30
N VAL A 540 9.15 10.59 -25.83
CA VAL A 540 9.43 10.62 -24.40
C VAL A 540 8.64 11.77 -23.83
N ARG A 541 7.65 11.49 -22.98
CA ARG A 541 6.95 12.54 -22.25
C ARG A 541 7.67 12.82 -20.95
N ASP A 542 7.68 14.08 -20.57
CA ASP A 542 8.08 14.51 -19.24
C ASP A 542 7.05 13.99 -18.23
N ALA A 543 7.53 13.32 -17.18
CA ALA A 543 6.65 12.64 -16.22
C ALA A 543 5.83 13.61 -15.36
N GLU A 544 6.26 14.87 -15.26
CA GLU A 544 5.59 15.90 -14.47
C GLU A 544 4.57 16.64 -15.33
N THR A 545 4.98 17.14 -16.50
CA THR A 545 4.11 17.99 -17.35
C THR A 545 3.27 17.19 -18.36
N GLY A 546 3.63 15.93 -18.63
CA GLY A 546 3.00 15.11 -19.67
C GLY A 546 3.32 15.57 -21.11
N LEU A 547 4.11 16.64 -21.28
CA LEU A 547 4.50 17.18 -22.57
C LEU A 547 5.66 16.39 -23.19
N PRO A 548 5.79 16.36 -24.52
CA PRO A 548 6.94 15.75 -25.16
C PRO A 548 8.25 16.44 -24.71
N LYS A 549 9.23 15.64 -24.29
CA LYS A 549 10.54 16.10 -23.85
C LYS A 549 11.36 16.49 -25.08
N GLU A 550 11.76 17.76 -25.14
CA GLU A 550 12.67 18.29 -26.15
C GLU A 550 14.13 18.19 -25.67
N ASP A 551 15.07 18.10 -26.61
CA ASP A 551 16.50 18.32 -26.34
C ASP A 551 16.87 19.80 -26.43
N GLU A 552 18.15 20.13 -26.21
CA GLU A 552 18.65 21.52 -26.22
C GLU A 552 18.46 22.24 -27.56
N ASP A 553 18.27 21.49 -28.65
CA ASP A 553 18.02 22.00 -30.00
C ASP A 553 16.50 22.10 -30.32
N GLY A 554 15.63 21.79 -29.37
CA GLY A 554 14.16 21.80 -29.53
C GLY A 554 13.61 20.57 -30.26
N ILE A 555 14.38 19.49 -30.40
CA ILE A 555 13.94 18.26 -31.06
C ILE A 555 13.29 17.34 -30.03
N VAL A 556 12.06 16.90 -30.33
CA VAL A 556 11.32 15.99 -29.46
C VAL A 556 11.99 14.61 -29.43
N LYS A 557 12.32 14.14 -28.23
CA LYS A 557 12.93 12.83 -28.00
C LYS A 557 11.97 11.70 -28.30
N THR A 558 12.44 10.70 -29.04
CA THR A 558 11.71 9.45 -29.28
C THR A 558 12.38 8.26 -28.61
N ARG A 559 11.58 7.25 -28.26
CA ARG A 559 12.03 5.94 -27.74
C ARG A 559 11.39 4.82 -28.55
N ALA A 560 12.13 3.73 -28.72
CA ALA A 560 11.65 2.49 -29.34
C ALA A 560 11.81 1.34 -28.33
N PRO A 561 10.87 1.18 -27.38
CA PRO A 561 11.06 0.32 -26.21
C PRO A 561 11.17 -1.17 -26.55
N PHE A 562 10.59 -1.58 -27.68
CA PHE A 562 10.54 -2.98 -28.09
C PHE A 562 11.66 -3.37 -29.07
N ARG A 563 12.54 -2.44 -29.45
CA ARG A 563 13.56 -2.62 -30.48
C ARG A 563 14.97 -2.51 -29.92
N ARG A 564 15.86 -3.37 -30.40
CA ARG A 564 17.31 -3.23 -30.24
C ARG A 564 18.05 -3.41 -31.55
N ASN A 565 19.32 -3.00 -31.55
CA ASN A 565 20.22 -3.31 -32.67
C ASN A 565 20.59 -4.80 -32.67
N ALA A 566 20.78 -5.35 -33.86
CA ALA A 566 21.33 -6.69 -34.02
C ALA A 566 22.74 -6.79 -33.42
N THR A 567 23.00 -7.90 -32.73
CA THR A 567 24.32 -8.24 -32.19
C THR A 567 25.29 -8.63 -33.30
N ALA A 568 26.60 -8.63 -33.00
CA ALA A 568 27.61 -9.03 -33.98
C ALA A 568 27.43 -10.48 -34.47
N THR A 569 26.88 -11.37 -33.63
CA THR A 569 26.57 -12.75 -34.00
C THR A 569 25.37 -12.80 -34.95
N GLU A 570 24.27 -12.13 -34.63
CA GLU A 570 23.07 -12.05 -35.47
C GLU A 570 23.37 -11.46 -36.86
N LYS A 571 24.21 -10.41 -36.93
CA LYS A 571 24.66 -9.83 -38.20
C LYS A 571 25.47 -10.82 -39.03
N LYS A 572 26.36 -11.60 -38.40
CA LYS A 572 27.10 -12.67 -39.09
C LYS A 572 26.19 -13.79 -39.60
N SER A 573 25.01 -13.95 -39.00
CA SER A 573 23.96 -14.87 -39.43
C SER A 573 23.01 -14.28 -40.48
N GLY A 574 23.26 -13.07 -40.97
CA GLY A 574 22.43 -12.39 -41.97
C GLY A 574 21.23 -11.60 -41.42
N LEU A 575 21.11 -11.45 -40.09
CA LEU A 575 20.09 -10.64 -39.44
C LEU A 575 20.62 -9.22 -39.20
N ASP A 576 20.54 -8.37 -40.23
CA ASP A 576 21.02 -6.97 -40.16
C ASP A 576 19.93 -5.97 -39.72
N GLY A 577 18.67 -6.39 -39.70
CA GLY A 577 17.52 -5.54 -39.33
C GLY A 577 17.28 -5.38 -37.82
N PRO A 578 16.35 -4.49 -37.43
CA PRO A 578 15.86 -4.35 -36.06
C PRO A 578 15.51 -5.69 -35.40
N GLN A 579 16.02 -5.93 -34.20
CA GLN A 579 15.73 -7.15 -33.43
C GLN A 579 14.84 -6.84 -32.22
N PRO A 580 14.06 -7.81 -31.73
CA PRO A 580 13.26 -7.62 -30.53
C PRO A 580 14.14 -7.41 -29.30
N SER A 581 13.77 -6.42 -28.49
CA SER A 581 14.36 -6.15 -27.19
C SER A 581 13.99 -7.23 -26.16
N SER A 582 14.69 -7.26 -25.02
CA SER A 582 14.27 -8.08 -23.88
C SER A 582 12.88 -7.70 -23.39
N GLN A 583 12.53 -6.41 -23.36
CA GLN A 583 11.21 -5.93 -22.98
C GLN A 583 10.10 -6.55 -23.85
N ALA A 584 10.31 -6.63 -25.16
CA ALA A 584 9.34 -7.21 -26.09
C ALA A 584 9.14 -8.71 -25.85
N LEU A 585 10.24 -9.44 -25.63
CA LEU A 585 10.20 -10.87 -25.35
C LEU A 585 9.57 -11.18 -24.00
N THR A 586 9.92 -10.42 -22.95
CA THR A 586 9.34 -10.56 -21.61
C THR A 586 7.84 -10.28 -21.63
N LEU A 587 7.41 -9.19 -22.28
CA LEU A 587 5.98 -8.85 -22.39
C LEU A 587 5.18 -10.01 -23.00
N LEU A 588 5.60 -10.55 -24.13
CA LEU A 588 4.88 -11.66 -24.78
C LEU A 588 4.90 -12.93 -23.92
N ALA A 589 6.03 -13.23 -23.27
CA ALA A 589 6.13 -14.40 -22.39
C ALA A 589 5.22 -14.29 -21.15
N GLU A 590 5.09 -13.10 -20.57
CA GLU A 590 4.20 -12.86 -19.43
C GLU A 590 2.72 -12.86 -19.85
N LEU A 591 2.39 -12.28 -21.01
CA LEU A 591 1.04 -12.34 -21.56
C LEU A 591 0.62 -13.80 -21.85
N GLU A 592 1.52 -14.64 -22.35
CA GLU A 592 1.25 -16.06 -22.54
C GLU A 592 0.94 -16.76 -21.22
N LYS A 593 1.73 -16.50 -20.17
CA LYS A 593 1.46 -17.01 -18.81
C LYS A 593 0.16 -16.46 -18.22
N ALA A 594 -0.22 -15.25 -18.58
CA ALA A 594 -1.41 -14.59 -18.06
C ALA A 594 -2.72 -15.21 -18.56
N LYS A 595 -2.70 -15.94 -19.70
CA LYS A 595 -3.87 -16.62 -20.28
C LYS A 595 -4.51 -17.65 -19.36
N THR A 596 -3.75 -18.21 -18.43
CA THR A 596 -4.18 -19.28 -17.51
C THR A 596 -4.26 -18.83 -16.05
N LYS A 597 -4.18 -17.52 -15.78
CA LYS A 597 -4.40 -16.97 -14.43
C LYS A 597 -5.85 -17.21 -13.99
N ASP A 598 -6.07 -17.18 -12.67
CA ASP A 598 -7.39 -17.41 -12.08
C ASP A 598 -8.48 -16.53 -12.70
N LEU A 599 -9.68 -17.10 -12.86
CA LEU A 599 -10.82 -16.43 -13.47
C LEU A 599 -11.12 -15.05 -12.83
N TRP A 600 -10.96 -14.90 -11.52
CA TRP A 600 -11.20 -13.63 -10.84
C TRP A 600 -10.23 -12.53 -11.29
N ARG A 601 -8.96 -12.86 -11.61
CA ARG A 601 -7.98 -11.90 -12.14
C ARG A 601 -8.34 -11.47 -13.55
N LEU A 602 -8.82 -12.42 -14.36
CA LEU A 602 -9.34 -12.13 -15.70
C LEU A 602 -10.56 -11.21 -15.64
N LEU A 603 -11.49 -11.43 -14.69
CA LEU A 603 -12.66 -10.57 -14.46
C LEU A 603 -12.28 -9.15 -14.05
N VAL A 604 -11.33 -8.97 -13.14
CA VAL A 604 -10.80 -7.63 -12.77
C VAL A 604 -10.21 -6.93 -14.01
N SER A 605 -9.53 -7.69 -14.86
CA SER A 605 -8.86 -7.19 -16.07
C SER A 605 -9.82 -6.73 -17.17
N LEU A 606 -11.10 -7.12 -17.11
CA LEU A 606 -12.15 -6.58 -17.99
C LEU A 606 -12.54 -5.13 -17.66
N ASN A 607 -11.99 -4.55 -16.58
CA ASN A 607 -12.24 -3.16 -16.19
C ASN A 607 -13.74 -2.83 -16.00
N ILE A 608 -14.51 -3.80 -15.51
CA ILE A 608 -15.94 -3.63 -15.24
C ILE A 608 -16.12 -2.75 -14.00
N ARG A 609 -16.97 -1.73 -14.10
CA ARG A 609 -17.20 -0.78 -13.01
C ARG A 609 -17.73 -1.52 -11.78
N HIS A 610 -17.22 -1.16 -10.59
CA HIS A 610 -17.54 -1.78 -9.29
C HIS A 610 -17.09 -3.24 -9.10
N VAL A 611 -16.52 -3.89 -10.13
CA VAL A 611 -15.98 -5.25 -10.02
C VAL A 611 -14.50 -5.18 -9.66
N GLY A 612 -14.22 -5.03 -8.38
CA GLY A 612 -12.87 -5.16 -7.81
C GLY A 612 -12.51 -6.63 -7.50
N PRO A 613 -11.30 -6.88 -6.95
CA PRO A 613 -10.82 -8.23 -6.62
C PRO A 613 -11.80 -9.05 -5.76
N VAL A 614 -12.44 -8.43 -4.77
CA VAL A 614 -13.39 -9.09 -3.86
C VAL A 614 -14.60 -9.63 -4.63
N ALA A 615 -15.31 -8.76 -5.35
CA ALA A 615 -16.48 -9.15 -6.13
C ALA A 615 -16.12 -10.15 -7.24
N ALA A 616 -14.97 -9.96 -7.90
CA ALA A 616 -14.50 -10.87 -8.94
C ALA A 616 -14.22 -12.28 -8.41
N ARG A 617 -13.66 -12.41 -7.19
CA ARG A 617 -13.43 -13.71 -6.54
C ARG A 617 -14.74 -14.40 -6.22
N ALA A 618 -15.68 -13.69 -5.62
CA ALA A 618 -17.00 -14.23 -5.30
C ALA A 618 -17.74 -14.75 -6.54
N LEU A 619 -17.73 -13.97 -7.64
CA LEU A 619 -18.31 -14.38 -8.92
C LEU A 619 -17.61 -15.60 -9.51
N ALA A 620 -16.28 -15.60 -9.52
CA ALA A 620 -15.50 -16.71 -10.06
C ALA A 620 -15.70 -18.02 -9.28
N GLN A 621 -15.78 -17.94 -7.95
CA GLN A 621 -16.03 -19.07 -7.06
C GLN A 621 -17.47 -19.58 -7.12
N TRP A 622 -18.45 -18.70 -7.35
CA TRP A 622 -19.84 -19.12 -7.45
C TRP A 622 -20.15 -19.77 -8.81
N PHE A 623 -19.74 -19.12 -9.90
CA PHE A 623 -20.14 -19.50 -11.26
C PHE A 623 -19.11 -20.38 -11.99
N GLY A 624 -17.82 -20.26 -11.65
CA GLY A 624 -16.74 -21.07 -12.23
C GLY A 624 -16.37 -20.78 -13.68
N SER A 625 -17.16 -19.99 -14.40
CA SER A 625 -16.86 -19.60 -15.78
C SER A 625 -17.50 -18.26 -16.14
N LEU A 626 -16.89 -17.54 -17.07
CA LEU A 626 -17.45 -16.30 -17.60
C LEU A 626 -18.81 -16.53 -18.27
N GLU A 627 -18.98 -17.65 -18.97
CA GLU A 627 -20.23 -17.96 -19.67
C GLU A 627 -21.39 -18.16 -18.68
N ALA A 628 -21.13 -18.82 -17.55
CA ALA A 628 -22.11 -18.94 -16.49
C ALA A 628 -22.47 -17.58 -15.86
N ILE A 629 -21.49 -16.68 -15.68
CA ILE A 629 -21.75 -15.30 -15.20
C ILE A 629 -22.62 -14.52 -16.20
N ARG A 630 -22.34 -14.66 -17.51
CA ARG A 630 -23.06 -13.94 -18.57
C ARG A 630 -24.50 -14.40 -18.74
N THR A 631 -24.77 -15.67 -18.47
CA THR A 631 -26.10 -16.26 -18.62
C THR A 631 -26.96 -16.12 -17.36
N ALA A 632 -26.34 -15.78 -16.22
CA ALA A 632 -27.03 -15.54 -14.96
C ALA A 632 -27.95 -14.32 -15.04
N SER A 633 -29.12 -14.43 -14.41
CA SER A 633 -30.03 -13.32 -14.19
C SER A 633 -29.47 -12.32 -13.20
N ARG A 634 -30.01 -11.09 -13.21
CA ARG A 634 -29.67 -10.05 -12.23
C ARG A 634 -29.79 -10.53 -10.79
N ASP A 635 -30.86 -11.27 -10.48
CA ASP A 635 -31.13 -11.75 -9.13
C ASP A 635 -30.16 -12.87 -8.71
N GLU A 636 -29.76 -13.74 -9.65
CA GLU A 636 -28.73 -14.76 -9.39
C GLU A 636 -27.35 -14.14 -9.16
N LEU A 637 -26.99 -13.09 -9.92
CA LEU A 637 -25.76 -12.34 -9.70
C LEU A 637 -25.77 -11.62 -8.35
N ALA A 638 -26.88 -10.95 -8.02
CA ALA A 638 -27.03 -10.20 -6.77
C ALA A 638 -27.18 -11.11 -5.53
N ALA A 639 -27.44 -12.41 -5.72
CA ALA A 639 -27.49 -13.40 -4.65
C ALA A 639 -26.10 -13.90 -4.23
N VAL A 640 -25.06 -13.63 -5.03
CA VAL A 640 -23.68 -13.97 -4.66
C VAL A 640 -23.21 -13.05 -3.52
N GLU A 641 -22.71 -13.63 -2.44
CA GLU A 641 -22.22 -12.86 -1.28
C GLU A 641 -21.08 -11.93 -1.70
N GLY A 642 -21.19 -10.64 -1.34
CA GLY A 642 -20.27 -9.59 -1.80
C GLY A 642 -20.59 -8.99 -3.18
N VAL A 643 -21.63 -9.49 -3.87
CA VAL A 643 -22.12 -8.94 -5.14
C VAL A 643 -23.51 -8.35 -4.92
N GLY A 644 -23.56 -7.03 -4.67
CA GLY A 644 -24.84 -6.32 -4.56
C GLY A 644 -25.50 -6.02 -5.91
N GLY A 645 -26.74 -5.52 -5.88
CA GLY A 645 -27.51 -5.18 -7.09
C GLY A 645 -26.79 -4.20 -8.03
N ILE A 646 -26.03 -3.24 -7.49
CA ILE A 646 -25.25 -2.28 -8.29
C ILE A 646 -24.17 -2.99 -9.13
N ILE A 647 -23.51 -4.00 -8.56
CA ILE A 647 -22.46 -4.77 -9.24
C ILE A 647 -23.11 -5.67 -10.30
N ALA A 648 -24.22 -6.34 -9.97
CA ALA A 648 -25.00 -7.13 -10.92
C ALA A 648 -25.44 -6.29 -12.13
N ASP A 649 -26.01 -5.10 -11.90
CA ASP A 649 -26.42 -4.17 -12.96
C ASP A 649 -25.22 -3.72 -13.81
N SER A 650 -24.08 -3.45 -13.18
CA SER A 650 -22.86 -3.03 -13.88
C SER A 650 -22.26 -4.13 -14.75
N LEU A 651 -22.32 -5.39 -14.30
CA LEU A 651 -21.90 -6.57 -15.07
C LEU A 651 -22.78 -6.76 -16.30
N LEU A 652 -24.10 -6.79 -16.12
CA LEU A 652 -25.05 -6.99 -17.21
C LEU A 652 -24.93 -5.89 -18.26
N ALA A 653 -24.93 -4.62 -17.82
CA ALA A 653 -24.77 -3.48 -18.72
C ALA A 653 -23.43 -3.49 -19.46
N TRP A 654 -22.36 -4.02 -18.86
CA TRP A 654 -21.06 -4.14 -19.53
C TRP A 654 -21.13 -5.13 -20.68
N PHE A 655 -21.79 -6.28 -20.51
CA PHE A 655 -21.94 -7.28 -21.57
C PHE A 655 -22.90 -6.86 -22.69
N GLU A 656 -23.78 -5.89 -22.49
CA GLU A 656 -24.66 -5.35 -23.56
C GLU A 656 -23.90 -4.55 -24.62
N VAL A 657 -22.64 -4.17 -24.36
CA VAL A 657 -21.86 -3.31 -25.25
C VAL A 657 -21.03 -4.15 -26.23
N ASP A 658 -21.29 -4.00 -27.53
CA ASP A 658 -20.68 -4.81 -28.60
C ASP A 658 -19.14 -4.88 -28.54
N TRP A 659 -18.46 -3.75 -28.32
CA TRP A 659 -17.00 -3.73 -28.31
C TRP A 659 -16.40 -4.34 -27.03
N HIS A 660 -17.17 -4.48 -25.95
CA HIS A 660 -16.77 -5.23 -24.77
C HIS A 660 -16.83 -6.74 -25.03
N GLN A 661 -17.88 -7.21 -25.72
CA GLN A 661 -17.97 -8.61 -26.14
C GLN A 661 -16.83 -9.00 -27.07
N GLU A 662 -16.39 -8.07 -27.92
CA GLU A 662 -15.23 -8.24 -28.79
C GLU A 662 -13.93 -8.48 -28.02
N ILE A 663 -13.74 -7.84 -26.86
CA ILE A 663 -12.57 -8.10 -25.98
C ILE A 663 -12.58 -9.56 -25.53
N VAL A 664 -13.70 -10.02 -24.97
CA VAL A 664 -13.86 -11.39 -24.48
C VAL A 664 -13.60 -12.39 -25.60
N ARG A 665 -14.15 -12.13 -26.79
CA ARG A 665 -14.00 -12.98 -27.96
C ARG A 665 -12.54 -13.07 -28.41
N GLN A 666 -11.86 -11.93 -28.62
CA GLN A 666 -10.45 -11.95 -29.06
C GLN A 666 -9.53 -12.59 -28.02
N TRP A 667 -9.79 -12.38 -26.73
CA TRP A 667 -9.03 -13.02 -25.67
C TRP A 667 -9.23 -14.53 -25.68
N ALA A 668 -10.48 -14.99 -25.85
CA ALA A 668 -10.78 -16.42 -26.01
C ALA A 668 -10.12 -17.01 -27.26
N ASP A 669 -10.18 -16.33 -28.41
CA ASP A 669 -9.54 -16.74 -29.67
C ASP A 669 -8.01 -16.82 -29.51
N ALA A 670 -7.41 -15.98 -28.66
CA ALA A 670 -5.99 -15.99 -28.31
C ALA A 670 -5.62 -17.06 -27.25
N GLY A 671 -6.59 -17.80 -26.70
CA GLY A 671 -6.38 -18.90 -25.76
C GLY A 671 -6.53 -18.54 -24.28
N VAL A 672 -7.13 -17.40 -23.93
CA VAL A 672 -7.44 -17.06 -22.53
C VAL A 672 -8.48 -18.02 -21.96
N GLN A 673 -8.21 -18.56 -20.77
CA GLN A 673 -9.04 -19.55 -20.13
C GLN A 673 -10.13 -18.91 -19.26
N TRP A 674 -11.35 -18.78 -19.81
CA TRP A 674 -12.50 -18.18 -19.14
C TRP A 674 -13.26 -19.09 -18.17
N SER A 675 -12.61 -20.16 -17.71
CA SER A 675 -13.20 -21.14 -16.79
C SER A 675 -12.16 -21.60 -15.76
N THR A 676 -12.62 -21.84 -14.55
CA THR A 676 -11.85 -22.52 -13.51
C THR A 676 -11.89 -24.03 -13.77
N PRO A 677 -10.76 -24.70 -14.09
CA PRO A 677 -10.75 -26.13 -14.39
C PRO A 677 -11.24 -26.93 -13.19
N GLY A 678 -12.14 -27.89 -13.43
CA GLY A 678 -12.69 -28.73 -12.37
C GLY A 678 -13.76 -28.06 -11.49
N HIS A 679 -14.21 -26.85 -11.84
CA HIS A 679 -15.29 -26.20 -11.10
C HIS A 679 -16.63 -26.95 -11.25
N PRO A 680 -17.35 -27.24 -10.16
CA PRO A 680 -18.55 -28.09 -10.17
C PRO A 680 -19.79 -27.44 -10.82
N GLY A 681 -19.73 -26.13 -11.09
CA GLY A 681 -20.79 -25.35 -11.76
C GLY A 681 -21.44 -24.31 -10.83
N PRO A 682 -22.37 -23.48 -11.37
CA PRO A 682 -23.01 -22.40 -10.61
C PRO A 682 -23.71 -22.89 -9.34
N GLY A 683 -23.34 -22.33 -8.19
CA GLY A 683 -23.90 -22.74 -6.90
C GLY A 683 -23.52 -24.17 -6.45
N ALA A 684 -22.80 -24.93 -7.28
CA ALA A 684 -22.35 -26.29 -6.98
C ALA A 684 -20.97 -26.32 -6.30
N ALA A 685 -20.23 -25.20 -6.29
CA ALA A 685 -19.08 -25.02 -5.39
C ALA A 685 -19.53 -24.98 -3.92
N VAL A 686 -20.83 -24.78 -3.68
CA VAL A 686 -21.50 -24.93 -2.38
C VAL A 686 -21.90 -26.40 -2.12
N ALA A 687 -21.66 -27.32 -3.07
CA ALA A 687 -22.08 -28.72 -3.03
C ALA A 687 -20.99 -29.71 -3.49
N ALA A 688 -19.71 -29.42 -3.21
CA ALA A 688 -18.76 -30.50 -3.06
C ALA A 688 -19.10 -31.20 -1.74
N GLY A 689 -19.77 -32.36 -1.84
CA GLY A 689 -20.05 -33.21 -0.68
C GLY A 689 -18.78 -33.36 0.14
N GLY A 690 -18.89 -33.01 1.41
CA GLY A 690 -17.81 -32.97 2.37
C GLY A 690 -18.37 -33.20 3.76
N VAL A 691 -17.48 -33.39 4.72
CA VAL A 691 -17.86 -33.76 6.09
C VAL A 691 -18.75 -32.71 6.79
N LEU A 692 -18.89 -31.52 6.19
CA LEU A 692 -19.72 -30.41 6.65
C LEU A 692 -20.93 -30.06 5.76
N GLU A 693 -21.36 -30.98 4.89
CA GLU A 693 -22.51 -30.75 4.02
C GLU A 693 -23.77 -30.31 4.80
N GLY A 694 -24.35 -29.18 4.37
CA GLY A 694 -25.56 -28.61 4.97
C GLY A 694 -25.34 -27.83 6.27
N LEU A 695 -24.11 -27.79 6.80
CA LEU A 695 -23.78 -27.13 8.05
C LEU A 695 -23.22 -25.72 7.82
N THR A 696 -23.60 -24.79 8.69
CA THR A 696 -23.10 -23.42 8.72
C THR A 696 -22.12 -23.28 9.87
N VAL A 697 -20.87 -22.94 9.55
CA VAL A 697 -19.78 -22.79 10.51
C VAL A 697 -19.26 -21.37 10.48
N VAL A 698 -19.11 -20.77 11.65
CA VAL A 698 -18.47 -19.45 11.80
C VAL A 698 -17.10 -19.65 12.42
N ALA A 699 -16.04 -19.34 11.68
CA ALA A 699 -14.70 -19.23 12.25
C ALA A 699 -14.49 -17.82 12.80
N THR A 700 -14.03 -17.72 14.05
CA THR A 700 -13.77 -16.45 14.72
C THR A 700 -12.59 -16.58 15.68
N GLY A 701 -11.81 -15.52 15.85
CA GLY A 701 -10.55 -15.58 16.58
C GLY A 701 -9.46 -16.34 15.81
N SER A 702 -8.27 -16.46 16.41
CA SER A 702 -7.15 -17.17 15.80
C SER A 702 -7.26 -18.68 16.01
N LEU A 703 -7.45 -19.43 14.92
CA LEU A 703 -7.51 -20.90 14.95
C LEU A 703 -6.15 -21.47 14.55
N ASP A 704 -5.43 -22.09 15.49
CA ASP A 704 -4.11 -22.67 15.26
C ASP A 704 -4.10 -23.60 14.03
N GLY A 705 -3.09 -23.42 13.16
CA GLY A 705 -2.93 -24.19 11.92
C GLY A 705 -3.75 -23.67 10.72
N TYR A 706 -4.57 -22.64 10.89
CA TYR A 706 -5.33 -22.01 9.80
C TYR A 706 -5.10 -20.50 9.77
N THR A 707 -4.81 -19.96 8.58
CA THR A 707 -4.92 -18.51 8.35
C THR A 707 -6.40 -18.10 8.40
N ARG A 708 -6.70 -16.80 8.53
CA ARG A 708 -8.09 -16.33 8.57
C ARG A 708 -8.88 -16.75 7.31
N ASP A 709 -8.29 -16.52 6.15
CA ASP A 709 -8.83 -16.98 4.87
C ASP A 709 -8.75 -18.51 4.78
N GLY A 710 -7.69 -19.12 5.32
CA GLY A 710 -7.50 -20.57 5.36
C GLY A 710 -8.55 -21.33 6.19
N ALA A 711 -9.10 -20.73 7.25
CA ALA A 711 -10.18 -21.32 8.04
C ALA A 711 -11.51 -21.26 7.28
N GLN A 712 -11.77 -20.15 6.58
CA GLN A 712 -12.93 -20.06 5.68
C GLN A 712 -12.79 -21.04 4.52
N GLU A 713 -11.61 -21.09 3.89
CA GLU A 713 -11.28 -22.06 2.85
C GLU A 713 -11.40 -23.50 3.36
N ALA A 714 -10.99 -23.80 4.59
CA ALA A 714 -11.14 -25.14 5.17
C ALA A 714 -12.61 -25.54 5.37
N ILE A 715 -13.47 -24.63 5.81
CA ILE A 715 -14.92 -24.86 5.92
C ILE A 715 -15.52 -25.09 4.53
N ILE A 716 -15.17 -24.25 3.56
CA ILE A 716 -15.66 -24.31 2.18
C ILE A 716 -15.18 -25.61 1.51
N ASN A 717 -13.90 -25.95 1.64
CA ASN A 717 -13.30 -27.18 1.12
C ASN A 717 -13.89 -28.45 1.75
N ALA A 718 -14.33 -28.36 3.02
CA ALA A 718 -15.02 -29.44 3.74
C ALA A 718 -16.53 -29.53 3.42
N GLY A 719 -17.04 -28.72 2.48
CA GLY A 719 -18.44 -28.75 2.02
C GLY A 719 -19.42 -27.97 2.90
N GLY A 720 -18.93 -27.15 3.85
CA GLY A 720 -19.74 -26.35 4.76
C GLY A 720 -19.91 -24.89 4.31
N LYS A 721 -20.85 -24.18 4.93
CA LYS A 721 -21.06 -22.74 4.71
C LYS A 721 -20.26 -21.93 5.72
N ALA A 722 -19.22 -21.22 5.26
CA ALA A 722 -18.47 -20.29 6.08
C ALA A 722 -19.26 -18.97 6.24
N ALA A 723 -19.86 -18.76 7.41
CA ALA A 723 -20.64 -17.55 7.66
C ALA A 723 -19.81 -16.46 8.34
N SER A 724 -20.04 -15.21 7.94
CA SER A 724 -19.38 -14.03 8.51
C SER A 724 -20.00 -13.59 9.84
N SER A 725 -21.18 -14.08 10.22
CA SER A 725 -21.89 -13.72 11.45
C SER A 725 -22.57 -14.93 12.11
N VAL A 726 -22.74 -14.88 13.44
CA VAL A 726 -23.43 -15.92 14.21
C VAL A 726 -24.93 -15.62 14.24
N SER A 727 -25.74 -16.59 13.84
CA SER A 727 -27.20 -16.50 13.80
C SER A 727 -27.84 -17.78 14.32
N LYS A 728 -29.18 -17.81 14.40
CA LYS A 728 -29.94 -19.03 14.73
C LYS A 728 -29.78 -20.17 13.71
N LYS A 729 -29.19 -19.89 12.53
CA LYS A 729 -28.89 -20.88 11.50
C LYS A 729 -27.44 -21.38 11.55
N THR A 730 -26.64 -20.89 12.50
CA THR A 730 -25.25 -21.33 12.69
C THR A 730 -25.24 -22.63 13.49
N ASP A 731 -24.57 -23.66 12.97
CA ASP A 731 -24.49 -24.99 13.59
C ASP A 731 -23.28 -25.10 14.52
N PHE A 732 -22.12 -24.55 14.11
CA PHE A 732 -20.88 -24.55 14.89
C PHE A 732 -20.19 -23.20 14.84
N VAL A 733 -19.53 -22.84 15.93
CA VAL A 733 -18.65 -21.67 15.99
C VAL A 733 -17.25 -22.15 16.40
N ALA A 734 -16.29 -22.06 15.50
CA ALA A 734 -14.89 -22.29 15.84
C ALA A 734 -14.33 -21.00 16.41
N ALA A 735 -14.02 -20.98 17.70
CA ALA A 735 -13.58 -19.81 18.44
C ALA A 735 -12.18 -20.04 18.99
N GLY A 736 -11.22 -19.28 18.47
CA GLY A 736 -9.90 -19.16 19.05
C GLY A 736 -9.74 -17.86 19.87
N PRO A 737 -8.54 -17.59 20.41
CA PRO A 737 -8.23 -16.32 21.06
C PRO A 737 -8.60 -15.12 20.18
N GLY A 738 -9.30 -14.14 20.73
CA GLY A 738 -9.80 -12.96 19.99
C GLY A 738 -11.13 -13.16 19.25
N ALA A 739 -11.89 -14.22 19.53
CA ALA A 739 -13.19 -14.48 18.91
C ALA A 739 -14.29 -13.42 19.16
N GLY A 740 -14.10 -12.57 20.18
CA GLY A 740 -14.88 -11.34 20.40
C GLY A 740 -16.40 -11.53 20.47
N SER A 741 -17.13 -10.63 19.81
CA SER A 741 -18.61 -10.56 19.84
C SER A 741 -19.31 -11.78 19.23
N LYS A 742 -18.65 -12.54 18.35
CA LYS A 742 -19.21 -13.76 17.75
C LYS A 742 -19.23 -14.93 18.73
N LEU A 743 -18.22 -15.04 19.59
CA LEU A 743 -18.22 -16.02 20.69
C LEU A 743 -19.35 -15.72 21.68
N ALA A 744 -19.44 -14.47 22.14
CA ALA A 744 -20.52 -14.04 23.02
C ALA A 744 -21.91 -14.27 22.40
N LYS A 745 -22.05 -14.04 21.08
CA LYS A 745 -23.31 -14.30 20.37
C LYS A 745 -23.61 -15.79 20.20
N ALA A 746 -22.59 -16.63 20.06
CA ALA A 746 -22.73 -18.09 20.02
C ALA A 746 -23.24 -18.63 21.36
N GLU A 747 -22.66 -18.14 22.46
CA GLU A 747 -23.07 -18.47 23.84
C GLU A 747 -24.53 -18.03 24.11
N GLU A 748 -24.90 -16.81 23.71
CA GLU A 748 -26.27 -16.30 23.85
C GLU A 748 -27.30 -17.14 23.08
N LEU A 749 -26.92 -17.62 21.88
CA LEU A 749 -27.79 -18.41 21.01
C LEU A 749 -27.71 -19.92 21.27
N GLY A 750 -26.86 -20.36 22.21
CA GLY A 750 -26.64 -21.77 22.54
C GLY A 750 -26.01 -22.57 21.40
N VAL A 751 -25.27 -21.91 20.50
CA VAL A 751 -24.57 -22.56 19.39
C VAL A 751 -23.28 -23.18 19.90
N ARG A 752 -22.96 -24.40 19.45
CA ARG A 752 -21.80 -25.15 19.93
C ARG A 752 -20.49 -24.47 19.52
N VAL A 753 -19.67 -24.13 20.52
CA VAL A 753 -18.35 -23.52 20.34
C VAL A 753 -17.27 -24.61 20.31
N LEU A 754 -16.32 -24.50 19.39
CA LEU A 754 -15.20 -25.42 19.19
C LEU A 754 -13.86 -24.68 19.30
N ASP A 755 -12.86 -25.33 19.90
CA ASP A 755 -11.47 -24.86 19.86
C ASP A 755 -10.79 -25.18 18.51
N ALA A 756 -9.53 -24.76 18.34
CA ALA A 756 -8.79 -24.97 17.09
C ALA A 756 -8.57 -26.45 16.73
N ALA A 757 -8.33 -27.32 17.73
CA ALA A 757 -8.13 -28.74 17.51
C ALA A 757 -9.44 -29.44 17.11
N GLN A 758 -10.55 -29.07 17.75
CA GLN A 758 -11.89 -29.53 17.42
C GLN A 758 -12.35 -28.99 16.07
N PHE A 759 -11.98 -27.76 15.71
CA PHE A 759 -12.24 -27.21 14.39
C PHE A 759 -11.49 -27.98 13.30
N HIS A 760 -10.22 -28.33 13.52
CA HIS A 760 -9.46 -29.18 12.62
C HIS A 760 -10.18 -30.52 12.39
N ILE A 761 -10.63 -31.19 13.46
CA ILE A 761 -11.42 -32.44 13.38
C ILE A 761 -12.74 -32.21 12.64
N LEU A 762 -13.43 -31.10 12.90
CA LEU A 762 -14.69 -30.76 12.24
C LEU A 762 -14.51 -30.69 10.71
N VAL A 763 -13.49 -29.98 10.22
CA VAL A 763 -13.28 -29.77 8.77
C VAL A 763 -12.62 -30.96 8.07
N THR A 764 -11.95 -31.87 8.79
CA THR A 764 -11.29 -33.05 8.18
C THR A 764 -12.09 -34.34 8.32
N GLU A 765 -12.78 -34.54 9.45
CA GLU A 765 -13.44 -35.81 9.83
C GLU A 765 -14.96 -35.66 10.06
N GLY A 766 -15.45 -34.43 10.27
CA GLY A 766 -16.88 -34.12 10.41
C GLY A 766 -17.41 -34.08 11.84
N PRO A 767 -18.68 -33.68 12.02
CA PRO A 767 -19.28 -33.45 13.33
C PRO A 767 -19.40 -34.73 14.18
N GLY A 768 -19.43 -35.92 13.55
CA GLY A 768 -19.50 -37.20 14.25
C GLY A 768 -18.20 -37.63 14.94
N ALA A 769 -17.07 -37.03 14.57
CA ALA A 769 -15.77 -37.27 15.20
C ALA A 769 -15.49 -36.31 16.38
N LEU A 770 -16.36 -35.31 16.60
CA LEU A 770 -16.21 -34.40 17.73
C LEU A 770 -16.50 -35.09 19.07
N PRO A 771 -15.72 -34.80 20.13
CA PRO A 771 -16.01 -35.32 21.48
C PRO A 771 -17.40 -34.83 21.96
N PRO A 772 -18.10 -35.58 22.84
CA PRO A 772 -19.38 -35.13 23.37
C PRO A 772 -19.24 -33.81 24.15
N THR A 773 -20.25 -32.93 24.06
CA THR A 773 -20.26 -31.66 24.78
C THR A 773 -20.19 -31.92 26.30
N PRO A 774 -19.34 -31.22 27.07
CA PRO A 774 -19.33 -31.35 28.52
C PRO A 774 -20.72 -30.99 29.08
N GLU A 775 -21.40 -31.94 29.72
CA GLU A 775 -22.64 -31.64 30.43
C GLU A 775 -22.31 -30.81 31.68
N GLY A 776 -22.64 -29.51 31.62
CA GLY A 776 -22.93 -28.60 32.72
C GLY A 776 -22.00 -28.62 33.96
N SER A 777 -21.16 -27.59 34.10
CA SER A 777 -20.68 -27.09 35.39
C SER A 777 -21.09 -25.63 35.54
#